data_AF-A0A8S3SFH9-F1
#
_entry.id   AF-A0A8S3SFH9-F1
#
_cell.length_a   1.000
_cell.length_b   1.000
_cell.length_c   1.000
_cell.angle_alpha   90.00
_cell.angle_beta   90.00
_cell.angle_gamma   90.00
#
_symmetry.space_group_name_H-M   'P 1'
#
loop_
_entity.id
_entity.type
_entity.pdbx_description
1 polymer ?
#
loop_
_entity_poly.entity_id
_entity_poly.type
_entity_poly.pdbx_seq_one_letter_code
_entity_poly.pdbx_strand_id
1 'polypeptide(L)'
;MIIGIENETLTLHCNLSSGVPMEDMIWSHRDHKIKKGGPGSLELMIKLKPSDSGIYACRANSSVLETPLVRTIDLMVLYRPRVSINVEGSSNIIEGDTIVLYCNTDSNPKEVNISWFRRETHGFELETGKTLQLNVITRRDSGTYVCIAVNTIGKGLSETSLTVMYAPDVTIQYQNVTQERVVRKLQCNPSGYPLLYTFFDWEHRSDYGDHIRFMSGSKNGVLQFLPSKYPYQDNGFYTCIVSNGIPHKNGMTRQSGSVYMNVKSMPVFTADNKPVFYGILNASIAITVNVFSRPKYSELLIQNHNGKRVPADVTNVKILEEHTYINDIIYNSKVKVKGYKITMKIASLTPDQIQKYTFTIKNEFGERQYNISNGNHINSGSILNTSKQPSYFFCSTMNEEHEEGIIQEMKLLMASKIITLKNCIESKRTYSLKRDVEVALGMISTLSTLINIDDVLAEVSCAVDLIQKSESISSNNQCLSNLAANCTFNELKGRPSFDISEDILEYFVEEDFKIADIANMLCVSVSTVKRRLRDYNIKLSERYSAILDDELHELVKNIQTEFPEAGYQTIRSILSSKGHKIQRQRVRNAVKAVDPDGVAFRRLFLSVHRIQRRTYNVRAPRSLWHIDGNHKLIRWRFVIHGGIDGYSRIPVFLAVNTDNKAVTVFKAFEKAVETWGLPERVRSDKGGENVKVAEYMLMVRGNSSFIAGRSVHNQRIERLWREIWSGCVSFYYQLFYHMEEHAILDVTNEDHLKVLHIIFKPRIQDHLDSFAQALMRRPLRSEGSQTPMQLWIKGQTLDPYWESQNEANLELETYGIDYDGPVGHEFDSVDIPLNNIPLPEECMRLIEENTDKDPNSCINLFVNVINLLINL
;
A
#
# COMPACT_ATOMS: atom_id res chain seq x y z
N MET A 1 50.07 51.87 38.43
CA MET A 1 49.20 50.76 37.99
C MET A 1 48.90 49.89 39.20
N ILE A 2 47.63 49.58 39.44
CA ILE A 2 47.17 48.67 40.50
C ILE A 2 46.60 47.43 39.81
N ILE A 3 46.95 46.25 40.32
CA ILE A 3 46.44 44.97 39.85
C ILE A 3 45.44 44.47 40.89
N GLY A 4 44.26 44.07 40.44
CA GLY A 4 43.24 43.46 41.29
C GLY A 4 42.71 42.16 40.68
N ILE A 5 42.22 41.25 41.51
CA ILE A 5 41.67 39.97 41.05
C ILE A 5 40.13 40.04 41.11
N GLU A 6 39.46 39.48 40.09
CA GLU A 6 37.99 39.43 40.04
C GLU A 6 37.38 38.87 41.35
N ASN A 7 36.29 39.50 41.80
CA ASN A 7 35.57 39.25 43.06
C ASN A 7 36.27 39.67 44.36
N GLU A 8 37.53 40.09 44.32
CA GLU A 8 38.16 40.73 45.47
C GLU A 8 37.65 42.17 45.65
N THR A 9 37.77 42.69 46.87
CA THR A 9 37.42 44.06 47.19
C THR A 9 38.68 44.91 47.26
N LEU A 10 38.77 45.92 46.39
CA LEU A 10 39.85 46.90 46.38
C LEU A 10 39.37 48.20 47.02
N THR A 11 40.17 48.74 47.94
CA THR A 11 39.94 50.07 48.54
C THR A 11 41.00 51.04 48.03
N LEU A 12 40.56 52.09 47.33
CA LEU A 12 41.41 53.18 46.88
C LEU A 12 41.32 54.34 47.87
N HIS A 13 42.47 54.77 48.40
CA HIS A 13 42.56 55.93 49.29
C HIS A 13 43.13 57.13 48.54
N CYS A 14 42.45 58.27 48.64
CA CYS A 14 42.96 59.56 48.16
C CYS A 14 43.07 60.51 49.36
N ASN A 15 44.30 60.85 49.74
CA ASN A 15 44.59 61.67 50.91
C ASN A 15 45.28 62.97 50.48
N LEU A 16 44.90 64.09 51.09
CA LEU A 16 45.52 65.39 50.86
C LEU A 16 46.61 65.66 51.90
N SER A 17 47.80 66.05 51.46
CA SER A 17 48.85 66.58 52.34
C SER A 17 48.56 68.05 52.68
N SER A 18 48.55 68.37 53.98
CA SER A 18 48.14 69.65 54.56
C SER A 18 48.80 70.88 53.91
N GLY A 19 48.00 71.92 53.60
CA GLY A 19 48.54 73.23 53.18
C GLY A 19 47.60 74.13 52.36
N VAL A 20 46.53 73.59 51.78
CA VAL A 20 45.57 74.36 50.95
C VAL A 20 44.13 74.02 51.37
N PRO A 21 43.23 75.00 51.58
CA PRO A 21 41.82 74.74 51.88
C PRO A 21 41.11 74.13 50.66
N MET A 22 40.55 72.93 50.82
CA MET A 22 39.86 72.19 49.77
C MET A 22 38.36 72.13 50.08
N GLU A 23 37.52 72.17 49.05
CA GLU A 23 36.06 72.18 49.18
C GLU A 23 35.48 70.77 49.11
N ASP A 24 35.93 69.99 48.14
CA ASP A 24 35.48 68.62 47.94
C ASP A 24 36.53 67.75 47.24
N MET A 25 36.34 66.43 47.39
CA MET A 25 37.09 65.41 46.66
C MET A 25 36.11 64.52 45.89
N ILE A 26 36.47 64.15 44.66
CA ILE A 26 35.63 63.38 43.73
C ILE A 26 36.47 62.26 43.11
N TRP A 27 35.96 61.03 43.19
CA TRP A 27 36.44 59.91 42.37
C TRP A 27 35.66 59.84 41.07
N SER A 28 36.36 59.66 39.94
CA SER A 28 35.78 59.39 38.63
C SER A 28 36.45 58.21 37.93
N HIS A 29 35.70 57.51 37.08
CA HIS A 29 36.18 56.43 36.19
C HIS A 29 35.53 56.62 34.83
N ARG A 30 36.34 56.58 33.75
CA ARG A 30 35.86 56.85 32.37
C ARG A 30 35.01 58.12 32.29
N ASP A 31 35.49 59.20 32.92
CA ASP A 31 34.83 60.51 33.01
C ASP A 31 33.49 60.57 33.77
N HIS A 32 33.04 59.46 34.36
CA HIS A 32 31.84 59.42 35.21
C HIS A 32 32.21 59.58 36.68
N LYS A 33 31.51 60.47 37.39
CA LYS A 33 31.69 60.68 38.85
C LYS A 33 31.09 59.49 39.61
N ILE A 34 31.91 58.81 40.41
CA ILE A 34 31.51 57.62 41.18
C ILE A 34 31.12 58.00 42.62
N LYS A 35 31.95 58.81 43.29
CA LYS A 35 31.77 59.16 44.70
C LYS A 35 32.32 60.56 44.98
N LYS A 36 31.60 61.34 45.78
CA LYS A 36 32.00 62.68 46.27
C LYS A 36 32.05 62.65 47.80
N GLY A 37 33.06 63.31 48.39
CA GLY A 37 33.18 63.44 49.85
C GLY A 37 33.79 64.77 50.28
N GLY A 38 33.82 64.99 51.59
CA GLY A 38 34.40 66.20 52.21
C GLY A 38 35.94 66.25 52.16
N PRO A 39 36.54 67.38 52.57
CA PRO A 39 37.98 67.59 52.49
C PRO A 39 38.76 66.71 53.49
N GLY A 40 39.91 66.17 53.07
CA GLY A 40 40.85 65.43 53.92
C GLY A 40 41.27 64.07 53.33
N SER A 41 40.34 63.11 53.31
CA SER A 41 40.57 61.76 52.76
C SER A 41 39.28 61.19 52.15
N LEU A 42 39.37 60.61 50.95
CA LEU A 42 38.24 59.96 50.28
C LEU A 42 38.58 58.52 49.88
N GLU A 43 37.81 57.58 50.43
CA GLU A 43 37.96 56.14 50.16
C GLU A 43 36.89 55.63 49.19
N LEU A 44 37.32 54.81 48.23
CA LEU A 44 36.45 54.13 47.27
C LEU A 44 36.66 52.62 47.37
N MET A 45 35.63 51.89 47.81
CA MET A 45 35.60 50.43 47.84
C MET A 45 34.93 49.89 46.58
N ILE A 46 35.61 49.01 45.86
CA ILE A 46 35.15 48.42 44.59
C ILE A 46 35.20 46.90 44.72
N LYS A 47 34.09 46.22 44.46
CA LYS A 47 34.10 44.76 44.26
C LYS A 47 34.43 44.50 42.79
N LEU A 48 35.65 44.02 42.55
CA LEU A 48 36.26 44.01 41.23
C LEU A 48 35.54 43.10 40.24
N LYS A 49 35.15 43.66 39.08
CA LYS A 49 34.67 42.95 37.90
C LYS A 49 35.58 43.26 36.70
N PRO A 50 35.59 42.42 35.64
CA PRO A 50 36.39 42.69 34.44
C PRO A 50 36.11 44.08 33.83
N SER A 51 34.85 44.54 33.89
CA SER A 51 34.40 45.85 33.41
C SER A 51 35.00 47.04 34.16
N ASP A 52 35.53 46.83 35.37
CA ASP A 52 36.07 47.89 36.23
C ASP A 52 37.53 48.21 35.89
N SER A 53 38.14 47.50 34.93
CA SER A 53 39.48 47.86 34.44
C SER A 53 39.45 49.22 33.74
N GLY A 54 40.44 50.07 34.02
CA GLY A 54 40.57 51.41 33.44
C GLY A 54 41.18 52.43 34.39
N ILE A 55 41.21 53.67 33.93
CA ILE A 55 41.81 54.79 34.66
C ILE A 55 40.79 55.40 35.63
N TYR A 56 41.11 55.35 36.92
CA TYR A 56 40.41 56.05 37.98
C TYR A 56 41.12 57.36 38.28
N ALA A 57 40.37 58.45 38.43
CA ALA A 57 40.90 59.77 38.76
C ALA A 57 40.31 60.27 40.08
N CYS A 58 41.16 60.69 41.01
CA CYS A 58 40.77 61.46 42.18
C CYS A 58 41.02 62.94 41.89
N ARG A 59 39.96 63.75 41.96
CA ARG A 59 39.99 65.19 41.74
C ARG A 59 39.62 65.92 43.03
N ALA A 60 40.48 66.85 43.46
CA ALA A 60 40.22 67.74 44.59
C ALA A 60 40.05 69.18 44.08
N ASN A 61 38.92 69.83 44.40
CA ASN A 61 38.66 71.21 44.01
C ASN A 61 38.90 72.16 45.19
N SER A 62 39.37 73.36 44.87
CA SER A 62 39.60 74.45 45.83
C SER A 62 39.22 75.77 45.17
N SER A 63 38.59 76.68 45.92
CA SER A 63 38.35 78.06 45.48
C SER A 63 39.62 78.91 45.36
N VAL A 64 40.74 78.42 45.92
CA VAL A 64 42.05 79.11 45.90
C VAL A 64 42.89 78.69 44.68
N LEU A 65 42.59 77.55 44.06
CA LEU A 65 43.33 77.03 42.91
C LEU A 65 42.54 77.22 41.61
N GLU A 66 43.17 77.78 40.56
CA GLU A 66 42.55 77.91 39.23
C GLU A 66 42.26 76.56 38.57
N THR A 67 43.08 75.55 38.87
CA THR A 67 42.90 74.18 38.38
C THR A 67 42.86 73.20 39.53
N PRO A 68 41.99 72.18 39.47
CA PRO A 68 41.87 71.20 40.54
C PRO A 68 43.02 70.20 40.47
N LEU A 69 43.42 69.71 41.65
CA LEU A 69 44.46 68.69 41.76
C LEU A 69 43.86 67.35 41.33
N VAL A 70 44.47 66.71 40.33
CA VAL A 70 44.02 65.40 39.81
C VAL A 70 45.15 64.38 39.93
N ARG A 71 44.84 63.21 40.49
CA ARG A 71 45.72 62.04 40.48
C ARG A 71 45.00 60.87 39.84
N THR A 72 45.68 60.19 38.91
CA THR A 72 45.13 59.04 38.18
C THR A 72 45.80 57.74 38.61
N ILE A 73 45.01 56.68 38.61
CA ILE A 73 45.44 55.31 38.90
C ILE A 73 44.89 54.44 37.78
N ASP A 74 45.76 53.72 37.11
CA ASP A 74 45.38 52.70 36.15
C ASP A 74 45.14 51.36 36.87
N LEU A 75 43.89 50.88 36.85
CA LEU A 75 43.47 49.62 37.46
C LEU A 75 43.32 48.54 36.40
N MET A 76 44.05 47.44 36.57
CA MET A 76 43.93 46.24 35.73
C MET A 76 43.33 45.10 36.55
N VAL A 77 42.15 44.61 36.13
CA VAL A 77 41.48 43.48 36.77
C VAL A 77 41.84 42.18 36.07
N LEU A 78 42.52 41.28 36.77
CA LEU A 78 42.88 39.95 36.30
C LEU A 78 41.78 38.93 36.67
N TYR A 79 41.50 38.01 35.77
CA TYR A 79 40.46 36.99 35.92
C TYR A 79 40.85 35.68 35.23
N ARG A 80 40.34 34.57 35.76
CA ARG A 80 40.55 33.23 35.19
C ARG A 80 39.90 33.10 33.80
N PRO A 81 40.36 32.18 32.93
CA PRO A 81 39.79 32.03 31.60
C PRO A 81 38.33 31.57 31.64
N ARG A 82 37.49 32.18 30.81
CA ARG A 82 36.13 31.74 30.51
C ARG A 82 36.18 31.03 29.16
N VAL A 83 35.74 29.77 29.13
CA VAL A 83 36.00 28.86 28.01
C VAL A 83 34.70 28.47 27.33
N SER A 84 34.68 28.44 26.00
CA SER A 84 33.61 27.86 25.19
C SER A 84 34.20 27.03 24.04
N ILE A 85 33.51 25.97 23.64
CA ILE A 85 33.93 25.09 22.54
C ILE A 85 32.98 25.27 21.36
N ASN A 86 33.54 25.54 20.18
CA ASN A 86 32.81 25.54 18.91
C ASN A 86 33.26 24.36 18.05
N VAL A 87 32.32 23.70 17.38
CA VAL A 87 32.60 22.62 16.43
C VAL A 87 32.47 23.18 15.02
N GLU A 88 33.51 23.10 14.21
CA GLU A 88 33.47 23.48 12.80
C GLU A 88 33.09 22.26 11.95
N GLY A 89 31.94 22.33 11.28
CA GLY A 89 31.38 21.24 10.46
C GLY A 89 29.85 21.22 10.48
N SER A 90 29.26 20.35 9.65
CA SER A 90 27.82 20.08 9.62
C SER A 90 27.30 19.60 10.99
N SER A 91 26.04 19.87 11.31
CA SER A 91 25.39 19.39 12.56
C SER A 91 25.36 17.86 12.70
N ASN A 92 25.52 17.13 11.60
CA ASN A 92 25.57 15.67 11.53
C ASN A 92 26.99 15.22 11.21
N ILE A 93 27.68 14.64 12.18
CA ILE A 93 29.04 14.10 12.03
C ILE A 93 28.94 12.65 11.55
N ILE A 94 29.54 12.32 10.41
CA ILE A 94 29.51 11.00 9.80
C ILE A 94 30.89 10.32 9.93
N GLU A 95 30.91 9.00 10.13
CA GLU A 95 32.14 8.20 10.13
C GLU A 95 32.95 8.42 8.84
N GLY A 96 34.22 8.82 8.99
CA GLY A 96 35.11 9.23 7.91
C GLY A 96 35.29 10.75 7.78
N ASP A 97 34.44 11.56 8.40
CA ASP A 97 34.58 13.03 8.39
C ASP A 97 35.85 13.51 9.10
N THR A 98 36.29 14.72 8.74
CA THR A 98 37.33 15.45 9.47
C THR A 98 36.69 16.66 10.14
N ILE A 99 36.83 16.75 11.46
CA ILE A 99 36.21 17.81 12.25
C ILE A 99 37.26 18.56 13.07
N VAL A 100 37.02 19.85 13.27
CA VAL A 100 37.91 20.72 14.06
C VAL A 100 37.13 21.32 15.22
N LEU A 101 37.63 21.13 16.43
CA LEU A 101 37.10 21.72 17.66
C LEU A 101 37.92 22.94 18.03
N TYR A 102 37.25 24.07 18.23
CA TYR A 102 37.88 25.34 18.62
C TYR A 102 37.58 25.65 20.08
N CYS A 103 38.63 25.89 20.86
CA CYS A 103 38.51 26.34 22.24
C CYS A 103 38.69 27.86 22.30
N ASN A 104 37.58 28.56 22.51
CA ASN A 104 37.55 30.01 22.64
C ASN A 104 37.70 30.41 24.11
N THR A 105 38.59 31.36 24.38
CA THR A 105 38.94 31.78 25.74
C THR A 105 38.87 33.29 25.90
N ASP A 106 38.09 33.76 26.87
CA ASP A 106 38.12 35.14 27.37
C ASP A 106 38.86 35.16 28.72
N SER A 107 40.04 35.78 28.77
CA SER A 107 40.91 35.79 29.94
C SER A 107 41.75 37.06 30.06
N ASN A 108 42.14 37.40 31.30
CA ASN A 108 43.15 38.40 31.57
C ASN A 108 44.05 37.94 32.74
N PRO A 109 45.35 37.66 32.56
CA PRO A 109 46.17 37.89 31.36
C PRO A 109 45.71 37.10 30.11
N LYS A 110 46.11 37.58 28.93
CA LYS A 110 45.72 37.00 27.64
C LYS A 110 46.44 35.69 27.33
N GLU A 111 47.60 35.47 27.95
CA GLU A 111 48.35 34.23 27.83
C GLU A 111 47.63 33.11 28.58
N VAL A 112 47.22 32.07 27.84
CA VAL A 112 46.54 30.88 28.36
C VAL A 112 47.19 29.62 27.80
N ASN A 113 47.40 28.64 28.68
CA ASN A 113 47.76 27.29 28.27
C ASN A 113 46.49 26.48 28.07
N ILE A 114 46.31 25.94 26.87
CA ILE A 114 45.11 25.20 26.48
C ILE A 114 45.46 23.73 26.24
N SER A 115 44.72 22.84 26.91
CA SER A 115 44.86 21.38 26.82
C SER A 115 43.51 20.72 26.58
N TRP A 116 43.48 19.74 25.69
CA TRP A 116 42.29 18.96 25.36
C TRP A 116 42.31 17.59 26.01
N PHE A 117 41.15 17.18 26.52
CA PHE A 117 40.96 15.90 27.17
C PHE A 117 39.69 15.23 26.67
N ARG A 118 39.65 13.91 26.78
CA ARG A 118 38.44 13.11 26.55
C ARG A 118 38.02 12.41 27.82
N ARG A 119 36.76 12.56 28.22
CA ARG A 119 36.26 12.05 29.51
C ARG A 119 36.41 10.54 29.63
N GLU A 120 36.18 9.82 28.53
CA GLU A 120 36.26 8.35 28.48
C GLU A 120 37.70 7.82 28.61
N THR A 121 38.70 8.66 28.32
CA THR A 121 40.12 8.30 28.47
C THR A 121 40.65 8.54 29.88
N HIS A 122 39.80 8.85 30.87
CA HIS A 122 40.19 8.99 32.28
C HIS A 122 41.35 9.99 32.52
N GLY A 123 41.44 11.04 31.68
CA GLY A 123 42.37 12.15 31.90
C GLY A 123 43.65 12.13 31.06
N PHE A 124 43.78 11.27 30.04
CA PHE A 124 44.85 11.41 29.06
C PHE A 124 44.67 12.69 28.22
N GLU A 125 45.72 13.48 28.14
CA GLU A 125 45.77 14.68 27.30
C GLU A 125 45.86 14.25 25.83
N LEU A 126 44.93 14.76 25.02
CA LEU A 126 44.86 14.46 23.59
C LEU A 126 45.81 15.35 22.80
N GLU A 127 45.70 16.66 22.98
CA GLU A 127 46.45 17.67 22.23
C GLU A 127 46.48 18.99 23.00
N THR A 128 47.54 19.78 22.78
CA THR A 128 47.68 21.15 23.31
C THR A 128 47.45 22.17 22.21
N GLY A 129 46.69 23.22 22.49
CA GLY A 129 46.47 24.32 21.54
C GLY A 129 45.00 24.73 21.41
N LYS A 130 44.77 25.81 20.65
CA LYS A 130 43.42 26.37 20.45
C LYS A 130 42.48 25.46 19.67
N THR A 131 43.03 24.52 18.90
CA THR A 131 42.28 23.63 18.02
C THR A 131 42.62 22.17 18.33
N LEU A 132 41.61 21.31 18.31
CA LEU A 132 41.76 19.85 18.31
C LEU A 132 41.19 19.33 16.99
N GLN A 133 42.05 18.74 16.16
CA GLN A 133 41.66 18.23 14.84
C GLN A 133 41.53 16.70 14.88
N LEU A 134 40.32 16.22 14.58
CA LEU A 134 40.03 14.79 14.49
C LEU A 134 39.92 14.40 13.02
N ASN A 135 40.96 13.72 12.52
CA ASN A 135 41.03 13.26 11.13
C ASN A 135 40.43 11.86 10.99
N VAL A 136 39.58 11.65 9.98
CA VAL A 136 38.95 10.36 9.66
C VAL A 136 38.26 9.76 10.90
N ILE A 137 37.22 10.45 11.36
CA ILE A 137 36.54 10.11 12.60
C ILE A 137 35.88 8.73 12.52
N THR A 138 36.00 7.94 13.57
CA THR A 138 35.39 6.60 13.67
C THR A 138 34.25 6.60 14.68
N ARG A 139 33.40 5.57 14.65
CA ARG A 139 32.36 5.38 15.68
C ARG A 139 32.90 5.30 17.12
N ARG A 140 34.20 5.05 17.30
CA ARG A 140 34.87 5.03 18.62
C ARG A 140 35.25 6.42 19.12
N ASP A 141 35.19 7.45 18.28
CA ASP A 141 35.55 8.82 18.64
C ASP A 141 34.37 9.62 19.19
N SER A 142 33.16 9.02 19.18
CA SER A 142 31.98 9.53 19.88
C SER A 142 32.22 9.61 21.38
N GLY A 143 31.95 10.76 22.01
CA GLY A 143 32.22 10.98 23.43
C GLY A 143 32.23 12.45 23.83
N THR A 144 32.55 12.72 25.10
CA THR A 144 32.63 14.07 25.64
C THR A 144 34.07 14.60 25.63
N TYR A 145 34.28 15.68 24.89
CA TYR A 145 35.54 16.40 24.78
C TYR A 145 35.54 17.60 25.72
N VAL A 146 36.65 17.79 26.43
CA VAL A 146 36.81 18.84 27.44
C VAL A 146 38.03 19.67 27.06
N CYS A 147 37.82 20.97 26.90
CA CYS A 147 38.90 21.94 26.79
C CYS A 147 39.17 22.55 28.16
N ILE A 148 40.45 22.61 28.55
CA ILE A 148 40.91 23.24 29.77
C ILE A 148 41.87 24.36 29.42
N ALA A 149 41.56 25.58 29.86
CA ALA A 149 42.43 26.74 29.71
C ALA A 149 42.91 27.24 31.07
N VAL A 150 44.21 27.44 31.22
CA VAL A 150 44.84 27.88 32.48
C VAL A 150 45.65 29.15 32.24
N ASN A 151 45.41 30.18 33.05
CA ASN A 151 46.29 31.34 33.17
C ASN A 151 46.85 31.44 34.60
N THR A 152 47.60 32.51 34.87
CA THR A 152 48.21 32.77 36.19
C THR A 152 47.19 32.98 37.33
N ILE A 153 45.92 33.28 37.01
CA ILE A 153 44.85 33.49 37.99
C ILE A 153 44.09 32.21 38.30
N GLY A 154 43.94 31.32 37.32
CA GLY A 154 43.27 30.06 37.54
C GLY A 154 42.88 29.31 36.28
N LYS A 155 41.99 28.33 36.46
CA LYS A 155 41.56 27.38 35.43
C LYS A 155 40.10 27.61 35.03
N GLY A 156 39.86 27.62 33.72
CA GLY A 156 38.55 27.53 33.08
C GLY A 156 38.41 26.22 32.32
N LEU A 157 37.19 25.71 32.20
CA LEU A 157 36.90 24.52 31.40
C LEU A 157 35.56 24.65 30.69
N SER A 158 35.44 23.95 29.57
CA SER A 158 34.19 23.79 28.82
C SER A 158 34.14 22.37 28.25
N GLU A 159 32.93 21.86 28.03
CA GLU A 159 32.71 20.51 27.52
C GLU A 159 31.71 20.51 26.35
N THR A 160 31.95 19.62 25.39
CA THR A 160 31.03 19.36 24.26
C THR A 160 30.96 17.86 24.00
N SER A 161 29.79 17.37 23.57
CA SER A 161 29.58 15.96 23.24
C SER A 161 29.46 15.77 21.75
N LEU A 162 30.30 14.90 21.20
CA LEU A 162 30.28 14.53 19.79
C LEU A 162 29.59 13.18 19.63
N THR A 163 28.64 13.11 18.69
CA THR A 163 27.95 11.88 18.31
C THR A 163 28.24 11.57 16.85
N VAL A 164 28.91 10.44 16.60
CA VAL A 164 29.29 10.01 15.25
C VAL A 164 28.21 9.09 14.68
N MET A 165 27.65 9.45 13.52
CA MET A 165 26.70 8.64 12.77
C MET A 165 27.45 7.68 11.84
N TYR A 166 26.98 6.44 11.76
CA TYR A 166 27.63 5.40 10.94
C TYR A 166 26.60 4.47 10.31
N ALA A 167 26.90 3.99 9.10
CA ALA A 167 26.03 3.10 8.34
C ALA A 167 25.78 1.76 9.07
N PRO A 168 24.63 1.10 8.85
CA PRO A 168 24.28 -0.10 9.59
C PRO A 168 25.02 -1.33 9.07
N ASP A 169 25.71 -2.05 9.94
CA ASP A 169 26.28 -3.37 9.67
C ASP A 169 25.19 -4.44 9.86
N VAL A 170 24.92 -5.25 8.83
CA VAL A 170 23.79 -6.21 8.83
C VAL A 170 24.28 -7.63 9.03
N THR A 171 23.82 -8.30 10.10
CA THR A 171 24.07 -9.73 10.34
C THR A 171 22.77 -10.52 10.31
N ILE A 172 22.79 -11.74 9.75
CA ILE A 172 21.63 -12.64 9.71
C ILE A 172 21.90 -13.86 10.59
N GLN A 173 21.03 -14.08 11.58
CA GLN A 173 21.01 -15.29 12.38
C GLN A 173 19.95 -16.25 11.87
N TYR A 174 20.30 -17.54 11.80
CA TYR A 174 19.41 -18.60 11.35
C TYR A 174 19.66 -19.90 12.10
N GLN A 175 18.62 -20.71 12.25
CA GLN A 175 18.76 -22.09 12.71
C GLN A 175 18.91 -23.00 11.48
N ASN A 176 19.80 -24.01 11.56
CA ASN A 176 19.97 -25.02 10.51
C ASN A 176 18.71 -25.89 10.42
N VAL A 177 17.70 -25.43 9.66
CA VAL A 177 16.47 -26.16 9.46
C VAL A 177 16.57 -26.99 8.18
N THR A 178 17.16 -28.17 8.29
CA THR A 178 17.33 -29.12 7.17
C THR A 178 16.10 -30.00 6.93
N GLN A 179 14.95 -29.71 7.55
CA GLN A 179 13.76 -30.57 7.51
C GLN A 179 12.51 -29.86 6.96
N GLU A 180 11.68 -30.62 6.25
CA GLU A 180 10.52 -30.17 5.49
C GLU A 180 9.33 -29.69 6.35
N ARG A 181 9.31 -29.98 7.65
CA ARG A 181 8.15 -29.69 8.54
C ARG A 181 8.40 -28.65 9.62
N VAL A 182 9.56 -28.01 9.63
CA VAL A 182 9.92 -27.05 10.67
C VAL A 182 9.78 -25.63 10.13
N VAL A 183 9.12 -24.79 10.92
CA VAL A 183 8.97 -23.37 10.61
C VAL A 183 10.34 -22.72 10.60
N ARG A 184 10.72 -22.12 9.46
CA ARG A 184 12.03 -21.50 9.29
C ARG A 184 11.98 -20.05 9.74
N LYS A 185 13.01 -19.63 10.47
CA LYS A 185 13.14 -18.27 11.00
C LYS A 185 14.51 -17.71 10.64
N LEU A 186 14.52 -16.58 9.93
CA LEU A 186 15.70 -15.75 9.71
C LEU A 186 15.54 -14.47 10.52
N GLN A 187 16.57 -14.10 11.28
CA GLN A 187 16.58 -12.90 12.10
C GLN A 187 17.64 -11.93 11.57
N CYS A 188 17.22 -10.73 11.19
CA CYS A 188 18.12 -9.65 10.78
C CYS A 188 18.48 -8.77 11.98
N ASN A 189 19.77 -8.64 12.27
CA ASN A 189 20.31 -7.85 13.37
C ASN A 189 21.24 -6.75 12.81
N PRO A 190 20.72 -5.54 12.54
CA PRO A 190 21.50 -4.40 12.10
C PRO A 190 22.16 -3.67 13.28
N SER A 191 23.39 -3.20 13.09
CA SER A 191 24.12 -2.37 14.05
C SER A 191 24.54 -1.06 13.38
N GLY A 192 23.88 0.04 13.71
CA GLY A 192 24.09 1.37 13.09
C GLY A 192 23.62 2.49 13.99
N TYR A 193 23.94 3.75 13.68
CA TYR A 193 23.39 4.91 14.37
C TYR A 193 23.17 6.09 13.41
N PRO A 194 22.00 6.77 13.38
CA PRO A 194 20.82 6.58 14.25
C PRO A 194 19.84 5.49 13.76
N LEU A 195 19.26 4.69 14.67
CA LEU A 195 18.23 3.68 14.33
C LEU A 195 16.82 4.24 14.49
N LEU A 196 16.44 5.26 13.71
CA LEU A 196 15.10 5.85 13.86
C LEU A 196 14.01 5.24 12.96
N TYR A 197 14.33 4.47 11.92
CA TYR A 197 13.32 3.87 11.04
C TYR A 197 13.81 2.58 10.37
N THR A 198 13.90 1.46 11.10
CA THR A 198 14.24 0.18 10.46
C THR A 198 13.02 -0.46 9.82
N PHE A 199 12.71 -0.05 8.58
CA PHE A 199 12.00 -0.94 7.67
C PHE A 199 12.97 -2.05 7.26
N PHE A 200 12.61 -3.30 7.53
CA PHE A 200 13.35 -4.47 7.13
C PHE A 200 12.78 -4.98 5.81
N ASP A 201 13.51 -4.79 4.72
CA ASP A 201 13.17 -5.41 3.45
C ASP A 201 13.93 -6.73 3.33
N TRP A 202 13.21 -7.81 3.04
CA TRP A 202 13.82 -9.10 2.73
C TRP A 202 13.68 -9.39 1.25
N GLU A 203 14.79 -9.72 0.62
CA GLU A 203 14.88 -10.18 -0.75
C GLU A 203 15.22 -11.66 -0.74
N HIS A 204 14.41 -12.49 -1.39
CA HIS A 204 14.76 -13.89 -1.65
C HIS A 204 15.04 -14.08 -3.13
N ARG A 205 16.30 -14.41 -3.44
CA ARG A 205 16.75 -14.81 -4.77
C ARG A 205 16.83 -16.32 -4.80
N SER A 206 15.84 -16.92 -5.45
CA SER A 206 15.76 -18.37 -5.65
C SER A 206 16.96 -18.88 -6.44
N ASP A 207 17.41 -20.11 -6.14
CA ASP A 207 18.36 -20.85 -7.00
C ASP A 207 17.79 -21.16 -8.39
N TYR A 208 16.46 -21.09 -8.52
CA TYR A 208 15.73 -21.54 -9.69
C TYR A 208 14.72 -20.46 -10.12
N GLY A 209 15.07 -19.74 -11.19
CA GLY A 209 14.31 -18.62 -11.79
C GLY A 209 14.90 -17.24 -11.43
N ASP A 210 14.77 -16.27 -12.34
CA ASP A 210 15.17 -14.85 -12.13
C ASP A 210 14.20 -14.08 -11.22
N HIS A 211 13.36 -14.79 -10.46
CA HIS A 211 12.33 -14.18 -9.63
C HIS A 211 12.91 -13.81 -8.27
N ILE A 212 13.08 -12.50 -8.09
CA ILE A 212 13.37 -11.88 -6.80
C ILE A 212 12.04 -11.73 -6.04
N ARG A 213 11.87 -12.46 -4.94
CA ARG A 213 10.71 -12.29 -4.04
C ARG A 213 11.03 -11.26 -2.98
N PHE A 214 10.35 -10.12 -3.02
CA PHE A 214 10.36 -9.15 -1.93
C PHE A 214 9.34 -9.58 -0.87
N MET A 215 9.82 -9.87 0.34
CA MET A 215 8.99 -10.23 1.49
C MET A 215 8.97 -9.04 2.44
N SER A 216 7.79 -8.49 2.70
CA SER A 216 7.64 -7.42 3.69
C SER A 216 7.99 -7.96 5.07
N GLY A 217 9.14 -7.55 5.59
CA GLY A 217 9.64 -7.95 6.90
C GLY A 217 8.81 -7.36 8.03
N SER A 218 8.68 -8.14 9.09
CA SER A 218 8.18 -7.70 10.39
C SER A 218 8.93 -6.44 10.88
N LYS A 219 8.29 -5.61 11.71
CA LYS A 219 8.93 -4.48 12.42
C LYS A 219 10.19 -4.88 13.21
N ASN A 220 10.36 -6.19 13.49
CA ASN A 220 11.44 -6.73 14.30
C ASN A 220 12.54 -7.43 13.48
N GLY A 221 12.51 -7.34 12.15
CA GLY A 221 13.52 -7.97 11.28
C GLY A 221 13.46 -9.50 11.20
N VAL A 222 12.40 -10.10 11.74
CA VAL A 222 12.15 -11.54 11.67
C VAL A 222 11.44 -11.87 10.35
N LEU A 223 12.04 -12.76 9.57
CA LEU A 223 11.36 -13.44 8.47
C LEU A 223 11.02 -14.86 8.90
N GLN A 224 9.72 -15.12 9.07
CA GLN A 224 9.18 -16.44 9.39
C GLN A 224 8.33 -16.92 8.22
N PHE A 225 8.61 -18.12 7.72
CA PHE A 225 7.85 -18.68 6.61
C PHE A 225 7.46 -20.14 6.89
N LEU A 226 6.26 -20.48 6.42
CA LEU A 226 5.71 -21.82 6.51
C LEU A 226 6.36 -22.71 5.44
N PRO A 227 6.48 -24.02 5.68
CA PRO A 227 6.97 -24.94 4.66
C PRO A 227 6.15 -24.85 3.37
N SER A 228 6.81 -24.58 2.24
CA SER A 228 6.18 -24.59 0.93
C SER A 228 5.77 -26.01 0.53
N LYS A 229 4.67 -26.14 -0.24
CA LYS A 229 4.27 -27.39 -0.93
C LYS A 229 5.40 -27.93 -1.83
N TYR A 230 6.28 -27.04 -2.30
CA TYR A 230 7.43 -27.33 -3.15
C TYR A 230 8.71 -26.79 -2.47
N PRO A 231 9.40 -27.60 -1.64
CA PRO A 231 10.47 -27.13 -0.74
C PRO A 231 11.68 -26.49 -1.44
N TYR A 232 11.94 -26.85 -2.71
CA TYR A 232 13.02 -26.27 -3.50
C TYR A 232 12.80 -24.81 -3.88
N GLN A 233 11.57 -24.31 -3.79
CA GLN A 233 11.27 -22.90 -4.02
C GLN A 233 11.79 -21.99 -2.91
N ASP A 234 12.17 -22.53 -1.76
CA ASP A 234 12.74 -21.79 -0.63
C ASP A 234 14.28 -21.81 -0.67
N ASN A 235 14.90 -22.50 -1.64
CA ASN A 235 16.35 -22.52 -1.80
C ASN A 235 16.84 -21.25 -2.47
N GLY A 236 17.94 -20.71 -1.97
CA GLY A 236 18.56 -19.51 -2.55
C GLY A 236 19.09 -18.54 -1.51
N PHE A 237 19.44 -17.34 -1.97
CA PHE A 237 19.96 -16.28 -1.13
C PHE A 237 18.82 -15.45 -0.53
N TYR A 238 18.84 -15.29 0.78
CA TYR A 238 17.99 -14.38 1.52
C TYR A 238 18.82 -13.17 1.94
N THR A 239 18.46 -12.00 1.44
CA THR A 239 19.14 -10.73 1.70
C THR A 239 18.25 -9.84 2.54
N CYS A 240 18.72 -9.43 3.71
CA CYS A 240 18.08 -8.40 4.52
C CYS A 240 18.67 -7.03 4.13
N ILE A 241 17.82 -6.06 3.83
CA ILE A 241 18.20 -4.70 3.45
C ILE A 241 17.71 -3.75 4.55
N VAL A 242 18.63 -2.93 5.06
CA VAL A 242 18.38 -1.95 6.13
C VAL A 242 18.95 -0.59 5.73
N SER A 243 18.22 0.48 6.06
CA SER A 243 18.67 1.86 5.92
C SER A 243 18.51 2.58 7.25
N ASN A 244 19.49 3.42 7.59
CA ASN A 244 19.44 4.28 8.77
C ASN A 244 19.32 5.77 8.42
N GLY A 245 19.02 6.09 7.16
CA GLY A 245 18.73 7.46 6.71
C GLY A 245 19.95 8.37 6.51
N ILE A 246 21.18 7.85 6.61
CA ILE A 246 22.39 8.65 6.32
C ILE A 246 22.47 8.93 4.81
N PRO A 247 22.51 10.20 4.38
CA PRO A 247 22.61 10.58 2.97
C PRO A 247 24.00 10.26 2.40
N HIS A 248 24.05 9.56 1.28
CA HIS A 248 25.23 9.35 0.45
C HIS A 248 25.13 10.20 -0.82
N LYS A 249 26.26 10.52 -1.46
CA LYS A 249 26.34 11.43 -2.63
C LYS A 249 25.43 11.06 -3.82
N ASN A 250 24.88 9.83 -3.85
CA ASN A 250 23.99 9.29 -4.88
C ASN A 250 22.65 8.72 -4.32
N GLY A 251 22.21 9.10 -3.12
CA GLY A 251 20.96 8.63 -2.50
C GLY A 251 21.12 8.14 -1.05
N MET A 252 20.09 7.51 -0.47
CA MET A 252 20.15 6.98 0.90
C MET A 252 21.07 5.75 1.00
N THR A 253 21.88 5.67 2.07
CA THR A 253 22.77 4.52 2.33
C THR A 253 21.95 3.28 2.71
N ARG A 254 21.82 2.32 1.77
CA ARG A 254 21.22 1.00 2.03
C ARG A 254 22.35 0.00 2.24
N GLN A 255 22.31 -0.71 3.37
CA GLN A 255 23.21 -1.82 3.63
C GLN A 255 22.44 -3.13 3.62
N SER A 256 23.10 -4.20 3.20
CA SER A 256 22.48 -5.50 3.12
C SER A 256 23.39 -6.61 3.63
N GLY A 257 22.77 -7.62 4.23
CA GLY A 257 23.41 -8.87 4.60
C GLY A 257 22.70 -10.01 3.88
N SER A 258 23.45 -10.99 3.38
CA SER A 258 22.90 -12.14 2.67
C SER A 258 23.26 -13.46 3.34
N VAL A 259 22.33 -14.40 3.37
CA VAL A 259 22.53 -15.79 3.80
C VAL A 259 22.01 -16.75 2.75
N TYR A 260 22.73 -17.83 2.49
CA TYR A 260 22.28 -18.89 1.59
C TYR A 260 21.53 -19.97 2.37
N MET A 261 20.31 -20.30 1.92
CA MET A 261 19.52 -21.38 2.50
C MET A 261 19.51 -22.62 1.59
N ASN A 262 19.84 -23.78 2.16
CA ASN A 262 19.87 -25.06 1.48
C ASN A 262 18.92 -26.06 2.15
N VAL A 263 17.72 -26.16 1.62
CA VAL A 263 16.62 -27.03 2.06
C VAL A 263 16.74 -28.39 1.38
N LYS A 264 16.77 -29.46 2.20
CA LYS A 264 16.66 -30.85 1.76
C LYS A 264 15.21 -31.33 1.93
N SER A 265 14.72 -32.16 1.02
CA SER A 265 13.33 -32.66 1.04
C SER A 265 13.19 -34.06 0.44
N MET A 266 12.03 -34.69 0.68
CA MET A 266 11.64 -35.88 -0.09
C MET A 266 11.50 -35.55 -1.59
N PRO A 267 11.48 -36.55 -2.49
CA PRO A 267 11.28 -36.31 -3.93
C PRO A 267 9.91 -35.67 -4.16
N VAL A 268 9.77 -34.77 -5.14
CA VAL A 268 8.51 -34.09 -5.46
C VAL A 268 8.27 -34.14 -6.97
N PHE A 269 7.08 -34.56 -7.37
CA PHE A 269 6.64 -34.52 -8.76
C PHE A 269 6.23 -33.09 -9.13
N THR A 270 6.71 -32.58 -10.27
CA THR A 270 6.42 -31.21 -10.73
C THR A 270 4.95 -31.04 -11.12
N ALA A 271 4.45 -29.81 -11.04
CA ALA A 271 3.06 -29.49 -11.42
C ALA A 271 2.79 -29.61 -12.93
N ASP A 272 3.83 -29.55 -13.78
CA ASP A 272 3.73 -29.73 -15.24
C ASP A 272 3.45 -31.20 -15.66
N ASN A 273 3.52 -32.14 -14.72
CA ASN A 273 3.23 -33.54 -15.02
C ASN A 273 1.74 -33.72 -15.37
N LYS A 274 1.50 -34.32 -16.54
CA LYS A 274 0.15 -34.62 -17.02
C LYS A 274 -0.38 -35.88 -16.32
N PRO A 275 -1.57 -35.83 -15.68
CA PRO A 275 -2.16 -37.00 -15.04
C PRO A 275 -2.74 -38.00 -16.06
N VAL A 276 -2.88 -37.59 -17.33
CA VAL A 276 -3.48 -38.39 -18.39
C VAL A 276 -2.53 -38.49 -19.58
N PHE A 277 -2.45 -39.67 -20.19
CA PHE A 277 -1.79 -39.90 -21.46
C PHE A 277 -2.79 -40.36 -22.53
N TYR A 278 -2.47 -40.06 -23.79
CA TYR A 278 -3.24 -40.50 -24.95
C TYR A 278 -2.31 -41.26 -25.88
N GLY A 279 -2.79 -42.39 -26.41
CA GLY A 279 -2.02 -43.23 -27.31
C GLY A 279 -2.86 -43.78 -28.45
N ILE A 280 -2.21 -44.00 -29.59
CA ILE A 280 -2.81 -44.68 -30.74
C ILE A 280 -2.32 -46.13 -30.69
N LEU A 281 -3.23 -47.10 -30.86
CA LEU A 281 -2.88 -48.52 -30.91
C LEU A 281 -1.82 -48.78 -32.00
N ASN A 282 -0.84 -49.62 -31.68
CA ASN A 282 0.31 -49.97 -32.53
C ASN A 282 1.27 -48.80 -32.84
N ALA A 283 1.11 -47.63 -32.23
CA ALA A 283 2.07 -46.53 -32.31
C ALA A 283 3.01 -46.52 -31.10
N SER A 284 4.18 -45.90 -31.26
CA SER A 284 5.10 -45.66 -30.14
C SER A 284 4.61 -44.51 -29.27
N ILE A 285 4.69 -44.66 -27.95
CA ILE A 285 4.32 -43.61 -26.99
C ILE A 285 5.43 -43.39 -25.96
N ALA A 286 5.64 -42.15 -25.54
CA ALA A 286 6.58 -41.78 -24.50
C ALA A 286 5.86 -41.10 -23.33
N ILE A 287 5.73 -41.79 -22.21
CA ILE A 287 5.16 -41.25 -20.97
C ILE A 287 6.31 -40.65 -20.16
N THR A 288 6.23 -39.35 -19.88
CA THR A 288 7.30 -38.62 -19.20
C THR A 288 6.80 -38.05 -17.88
N VAL A 289 7.60 -38.22 -16.83
CA VAL A 289 7.36 -37.67 -15.50
C VAL A 289 8.60 -36.91 -15.04
N ASN A 290 8.39 -35.65 -14.68
CA ASN A 290 9.40 -34.72 -14.21
C ASN A 290 9.41 -34.72 -12.68
N VAL A 291 10.60 -34.88 -12.09
CA VAL A 291 10.78 -35.10 -10.65
C VAL A 291 11.92 -34.26 -10.13
N PHE A 292 11.67 -33.58 -9.02
CA PHE A 292 12.70 -32.93 -8.22
C PHE A 292 13.08 -33.83 -7.05
N SER A 293 14.38 -34.01 -6.80
CA SER A 293 14.85 -34.79 -5.64
C SER A 293 16.19 -34.27 -5.16
N ARG A 294 16.26 -33.80 -3.91
CA ARG A 294 17.49 -33.27 -3.29
C ARG A 294 17.59 -33.73 -1.82
N PRO A 295 18.50 -34.68 -1.51
CA PRO A 295 19.45 -35.35 -2.41
C PRO A 295 18.76 -36.27 -3.42
N LYS A 296 19.51 -36.70 -4.44
CA LYS A 296 19.07 -37.60 -5.50
C LYS A 296 18.34 -38.81 -4.90
N TYR A 297 17.24 -39.21 -5.53
CA TYR A 297 16.51 -40.42 -5.15
C TYR A 297 17.39 -41.66 -5.29
N SER A 298 17.24 -42.59 -4.35
CA SER A 298 17.96 -43.85 -4.30
C SER A 298 17.18 -45.00 -4.98
N GLU A 299 15.85 -44.88 -5.08
CA GLU A 299 14.98 -45.91 -5.65
C GLU A 299 13.93 -45.31 -6.60
N LEU A 300 13.69 -45.98 -7.73
CA LEU A 300 12.62 -45.73 -8.71
C LEU A 300 11.86 -47.04 -8.98
N LEU A 301 10.54 -47.01 -8.83
CA LEU A 301 9.64 -48.13 -9.08
C LEU A 301 8.47 -47.67 -9.97
N ILE A 302 8.18 -48.39 -11.05
CA ILE A 302 7.00 -48.17 -11.90
C ILE A 302 6.10 -49.40 -11.81
N GLN A 303 4.84 -49.20 -11.45
CA GLN A 303 3.83 -50.24 -11.32
C GLN A 303 2.67 -50.02 -12.30
N ASN A 304 2.08 -51.12 -12.74
CA ASN A 304 0.91 -51.17 -13.60
C ASN A 304 -0.39 -51.18 -12.73
N HIS A 305 -1.59 -51.13 -13.31
CA HIS A 305 -2.86 -51.07 -12.56
C HIS A 305 -3.08 -52.26 -11.60
N ASN A 306 -2.43 -53.40 -11.87
CA ASN A 306 -2.45 -54.60 -11.05
C ASN A 306 -1.33 -54.62 -9.99
N GLY A 307 -0.62 -53.50 -9.80
CA GLY A 307 0.51 -53.39 -8.87
C GLY A 307 1.77 -54.15 -9.31
N LYS A 308 1.78 -54.75 -10.52
CA LYS A 308 2.96 -55.46 -11.03
C LYS A 308 4.01 -54.46 -11.52
N ARG A 309 5.27 -54.73 -11.18
CA ARG A 309 6.42 -53.92 -11.60
C ARG A 309 6.59 -53.99 -13.13
N VAL A 310 6.72 -52.83 -13.78
CA VAL A 310 7.09 -52.72 -15.19
C VAL A 310 8.61 -52.92 -15.28
N PRO A 311 9.13 -53.96 -15.96
CA PRO A 311 10.57 -54.18 -16.08
C PRO A 311 11.22 -53.11 -16.97
N ALA A 312 12.44 -52.68 -16.62
CA ALA A 312 13.12 -51.59 -17.31
C ALA A 312 13.64 -51.92 -18.71
N ASP A 313 13.69 -53.21 -19.08
CA ASP A 313 14.36 -53.73 -20.29
C ASP A 313 13.56 -54.85 -20.96
N VAL A 314 12.31 -54.57 -21.36
CA VAL A 314 11.52 -55.51 -22.19
C VAL A 314 11.58 -55.01 -23.64
N THR A 315 11.55 -55.91 -24.62
CA THR A 315 11.62 -55.56 -26.07
C THR A 315 10.66 -54.45 -26.51
N ASN A 316 9.53 -54.29 -25.81
CA ASN A 316 8.52 -53.28 -26.10
C ASN A 316 8.54 -52.05 -25.16
N VAL A 317 9.31 -52.00 -24.07
CA VAL A 317 9.31 -50.90 -23.08
C VAL A 317 10.73 -50.54 -22.64
N LYS A 318 11.10 -49.25 -22.72
CA LYS A 318 12.39 -48.70 -22.25
C LYS A 318 12.16 -47.58 -21.24
N ILE A 319 12.89 -47.59 -20.13
CA ILE A 319 12.89 -46.50 -19.13
C ILE A 319 14.18 -45.69 -19.28
N LEU A 320 14.05 -44.37 -19.43
CA LEU A 320 15.17 -43.43 -19.54
C LEU A 320 15.14 -42.46 -18.36
N GLU A 321 16.29 -42.28 -17.71
CA GLU A 321 16.47 -41.33 -16.61
C GLU A 321 17.49 -40.26 -17.04
N GLU A 322 17.03 -39.03 -17.23
CA GLU A 322 17.88 -37.92 -17.66
C GLU A 322 17.94 -36.85 -16.56
N HIS A 323 19.14 -36.51 -16.10
CA HIS A 323 19.35 -35.33 -15.26
C HIS A 323 19.38 -34.08 -16.14
N THR A 324 18.33 -33.29 -16.10
CA THR A 324 18.09 -32.21 -17.05
C THR A 324 17.32 -31.05 -16.42
N TYR A 325 17.13 -29.97 -17.17
CA TYR A 325 16.22 -28.91 -16.82
C TYR A 325 14.79 -29.34 -17.15
N ILE A 326 13.99 -29.58 -16.12
CA ILE A 326 12.57 -29.93 -16.23
C ILE A 326 11.72 -28.67 -16.10
N ASN A 327 10.60 -28.61 -16.82
CA ASN A 327 9.64 -27.53 -16.65
C ASN A 327 8.79 -27.80 -15.41
N ASP A 328 8.52 -26.74 -14.66
CA ASP A 328 7.60 -26.74 -13.55
C ASP A 328 6.74 -25.47 -13.58
N ILE A 329 5.56 -25.52 -12.95
CA ILE A 329 4.63 -24.38 -12.92
C ILE A 329 4.65 -23.78 -11.53
N ILE A 330 5.24 -22.59 -11.42
CA ILE A 330 5.34 -21.83 -10.18
C ILE A 330 4.62 -20.51 -10.40
N TYR A 331 3.56 -20.24 -9.62
CA TYR A 331 2.73 -19.04 -9.75
C TYR A 331 2.30 -18.72 -11.19
N ASN A 332 1.81 -19.73 -11.91
CA ASN A 332 1.35 -19.62 -13.30
C ASN A 332 2.43 -19.22 -14.32
N SER A 333 3.71 -19.34 -13.98
CA SER A 333 4.84 -19.17 -14.89
C SER A 333 5.59 -20.50 -15.05
N LYS A 334 5.95 -20.86 -16.29
CA LYS A 334 6.80 -22.03 -16.56
C LYS A 334 8.25 -21.71 -16.21
N VAL A 335 8.81 -22.43 -15.25
CA VAL A 335 10.18 -22.28 -14.79
C VAL A 335 10.95 -23.55 -15.13
N LYS A 336 12.20 -23.42 -15.60
CA LYS A 336 13.11 -24.54 -15.78
C LYS A 336 13.89 -24.79 -14.50
N VAL A 337 13.66 -25.94 -13.87
CA VAL A 337 14.37 -26.37 -12.65
C VAL A 337 15.29 -27.54 -12.97
N LYS A 338 16.47 -27.63 -12.33
CA LYS A 338 17.30 -28.82 -12.45
C LYS A 338 16.63 -29.97 -11.71
N GLY A 339 16.37 -31.07 -12.38
CA GLY A 339 15.76 -32.25 -11.81
C GLY A 339 16.00 -33.48 -12.67
N TYR A 340 15.10 -34.45 -12.54
CA TYR A 340 15.19 -35.72 -13.23
C TYR A 340 13.95 -35.89 -14.10
N LYS A 341 14.18 -36.19 -15.37
CA LYS A 341 13.14 -36.54 -16.34
C LYS A 341 13.14 -38.04 -16.52
N ILE A 342 12.06 -38.67 -16.11
CA ILE A 342 11.87 -40.12 -16.20
C ILE A 342 10.91 -40.38 -17.36
N THR A 343 11.40 -41.02 -18.42
CA THR A 343 10.60 -41.32 -19.61
C THR A 343 10.46 -42.82 -19.80
N MET A 344 9.22 -43.31 -19.74
CA MET A 344 8.85 -44.66 -20.15
C MET A 344 8.41 -44.64 -21.62
N LYS A 345 9.24 -45.19 -22.51
CA LYS A 345 8.95 -45.35 -23.94
C LYS A 345 8.38 -46.73 -24.21
N ILE A 346 7.21 -46.81 -24.81
CA ILE A 346 6.58 -48.04 -25.31
C ILE A 346 6.69 -48.02 -26.83
N ALA A 347 7.29 -49.04 -27.43
CA ALA A 347 7.59 -49.07 -28.87
C ALA A 347 6.32 -49.32 -29.73
N SER A 348 5.42 -50.19 -29.26
CA SER A 348 4.14 -50.49 -29.89
C SER A 348 3.07 -50.68 -28.81
N LEU A 349 2.14 -49.73 -28.73
CA LEU A 349 1.09 -49.72 -27.71
C LEU A 349 0.03 -50.81 -27.97
N THR A 350 -0.12 -51.76 -27.03
CA THR A 350 -1.16 -52.80 -27.07
C THR A 350 -2.37 -52.43 -26.18
N PRO A 351 -3.56 -53.02 -26.40
CA PRO A 351 -4.75 -52.75 -25.57
C PRO A 351 -4.51 -52.96 -24.07
N ASP A 352 -3.77 -54.01 -23.70
CA ASP A 352 -3.43 -54.32 -22.29
C ASP A 352 -2.52 -53.27 -21.64
N GLN A 353 -1.85 -52.43 -22.43
CA GLN A 353 -0.98 -51.34 -21.95
C GLN A 353 -1.74 -50.01 -21.77
N ILE A 354 -3.00 -49.94 -22.18
CA ILE A 354 -3.90 -48.79 -22.00
C ILE A 354 -4.53 -48.85 -20.59
N GLN A 355 -3.73 -48.52 -19.59
CA GLN A 355 -4.09 -48.70 -18.19
C GLN A 355 -3.40 -47.67 -17.28
N LYS A 356 -3.73 -47.67 -15.99
CA LYS A 356 -3.08 -46.82 -14.98
C LYS A 356 -1.63 -47.28 -14.74
N TYR A 357 -0.73 -46.32 -14.60
CA TYR A 357 0.65 -46.51 -14.16
C TYR A 357 0.95 -45.65 -12.93
N THR A 358 1.70 -46.21 -11.98
CA THR A 358 2.11 -45.54 -10.74
C THR A 358 3.63 -45.46 -10.71
N PHE A 359 4.15 -44.24 -10.58
CA PHE A 359 5.58 -43.93 -10.44
C PHE A 359 5.88 -43.67 -8.97
N THR A 360 6.80 -44.42 -8.40
CA THR A 360 7.17 -44.37 -6.99
C THR A 360 8.65 -44.06 -6.86
N ILE A 361 8.99 -43.02 -6.10
CA ILE A 361 10.35 -42.49 -5.98
C ILE A 361 10.68 -42.23 -4.53
N LYS A 362 11.88 -42.63 -4.09
CA LYS A 362 12.29 -42.59 -2.69
C LYS A 362 13.70 -42.06 -2.52
N ASN A 363 13.90 -41.25 -1.48
CA ASN A 363 15.22 -40.83 -0.99
C ASN A 363 15.31 -40.98 0.54
N GLU A 364 16.41 -40.53 1.15
CA GLU A 364 16.63 -40.62 2.61
C GLU A 364 15.59 -39.86 3.47
N PHE A 365 14.82 -38.95 2.87
CA PHE A 365 13.79 -38.15 3.56
C PHE A 365 12.37 -38.69 3.38
N GLY A 366 12.12 -39.60 2.43
CA GLY A 366 10.79 -40.18 2.22
C GLY A 366 10.52 -40.69 0.81
N GLU A 367 9.28 -41.14 0.60
CA GLU A 367 8.76 -41.70 -0.65
C GLU A 367 7.58 -40.87 -1.17
N ARG A 368 7.49 -40.70 -2.50
CA ARG A 368 6.34 -40.13 -3.18
C ARG A 368 5.88 -41.01 -4.34
N GLN A 369 4.57 -40.93 -4.61
CA GLN A 369 3.93 -41.65 -5.70
C GLN A 369 3.18 -40.69 -6.64
N TYR A 370 3.17 -40.99 -7.92
CA TYR A 370 2.44 -40.25 -8.96
C TYR A 370 1.71 -41.20 -9.89
N ASN A 371 0.43 -40.93 -10.13
CA ASN A 371 -0.45 -41.77 -10.90
C ASN A 371 -0.75 -41.14 -12.27
N ILE A 372 -0.65 -41.94 -13.33
CA ILE A 372 -0.99 -41.57 -14.70
C ILE A 372 -2.03 -42.56 -15.24
N SER A 373 -3.09 -42.05 -15.88
CA SER A 373 -4.19 -42.85 -16.46
C SER A 373 -4.43 -42.56 -17.95
N ASN A 374 -5.13 -43.45 -18.65
CA ASN A 374 -5.51 -43.23 -20.05
C ASN A 374 -6.75 -42.31 -20.17
N GLY A 375 -6.78 -41.46 -21.20
CA GLY A 375 -7.96 -40.67 -21.57
C GLY A 375 -8.84 -41.40 -22.58
N ASN A 376 -10.17 -41.38 -22.40
CA ASN A 376 -11.11 -42.08 -23.30
C ASN A 376 -11.01 -41.58 -24.75
N HIS A 377 -11.03 -42.52 -25.72
CA HIS A 377 -11.01 -42.25 -27.16
C HIS A 377 -12.24 -41.46 -27.63
N ILE A 378 -12.00 -40.45 -28.48
CA ILE A 378 -12.99 -39.92 -29.43
C ILE A 378 -12.93 -40.81 -30.67
N ASN A 379 -14.00 -41.56 -30.94
CA ASN A 379 -14.23 -42.20 -32.23
C ASN A 379 -15.01 -41.26 -33.15
N SER A 380 -14.65 -41.33 -34.43
CA SER A 380 -15.24 -40.72 -35.62
C SER A 380 -16.75 -40.46 -35.60
N GLY A 381 -17.14 -39.26 -36.04
CA GLY A 381 -18.36 -39.04 -36.83
C GLY A 381 -19.70 -39.16 -36.12
N SER A 382 -20.02 -38.21 -35.25
CA SER A 382 -21.42 -37.83 -34.97
C SER A 382 -21.45 -36.49 -34.25
N ILE A 383 -22.06 -35.49 -34.89
CA ILE A 383 -22.53 -34.26 -34.26
C ILE A 383 -23.55 -34.68 -33.20
N LEU A 384 -23.13 -34.73 -31.93
CA LEU A 384 -24.07 -34.88 -30.82
C LEU A 384 -24.57 -33.50 -30.42
N ASN A 385 -25.75 -33.23 -30.95
CA ASN A 385 -26.79 -32.41 -30.39
C ASN A 385 -26.87 -32.63 -28.85
N THR A 386 -26.26 -31.76 -28.05
CA THR A 386 -26.50 -31.70 -26.60
C THR A 386 -27.06 -30.34 -26.25
N SER A 387 -28.39 -30.28 -26.18
CA SER A 387 -29.20 -29.20 -25.62
C SER A 387 -29.07 -29.10 -24.09
N LYS A 388 -27.83 -29.05 -23.57
CA LYS A 388 -27.54 -28.68 -22.18
C LYS A 388 -26.48 -27.58 -22.16
N GLN A 389 -26.94 -26.40 -21.74
CA GLN A 389 -26.16 -25.20 -21.51
C GLN A 389 -24.92 -25.47 -20.61
N PRO A 390 -23.83 -24.71 -20.77
CA PRO A 390 -22.59 -24.86 -19.97
C PRO A 390 -22.70 -24.31 -18.53
N SER A 391 -23.90 -24.02 -18.01
CA SER A 391 -24.13 -23.42 -16.69
C SER A 391 -24.02 -24.39 -15.50
N TYR A 392 -23.72 -25.68 -15.74
CA TYR A 392 -23.58 -26.70 -14.68
C TYR A 392 -22.29 -27.55 -14.74
N PHE A 393 -21.31 -27.20 -15.58
CA PHE A 393 -20.09 -28.02 -15.72
C PHE A 393 -19.02 -27.81 -14.62
N PHE A 394 -19.25 -26.93 -13.65
CA PHE A 394 -18.24 -26.55 -12.64
C PHE A 394 -18.49 -27.02 -11.20
N CYS A 395 -19.37 -28.01 -10.97
CA CYS A 395 -19.54 -28.57 -9.61
C CYS A 395 -19.68 -30.11 -9.54
N SER A 396 -19.04 -30.86 -10.45
CA SER A 396 -19.12 -32.34 -10.37
C SER A 396 -17.83 -33.10 -10.72
N THR A 397 -16.66 -32.45 -10.63
CA THR A 397 -15.37 -33.17 -10.59
C THR A 397 -14.41 -32.54 -9.56
N MET A 398 -14.83 -32.50 -8.30
CA MET A 398 -13.90 -32.41 -7.18
C MET A 398 -13.93 -33.74 -6.44
N ASN A 399 -12.76 -34.39 -6.35
CA ASN A 399 -12.58 -35.68 -5.70
C ASN A 399 -13.03 -35.65 -4.23
N GLU A 400 -13.72 -36.70 -3.78
CA GLU A 400 -14.25 -36.90 -2.42
C GLU A 400 -13.19 -36.81 -1.30
N GLU A 401 -11.89 -36.97 -1.60
CA GLU A 401 -10.81 -36.81 -0.62
C GLU A 401 -10.49 -35.35 -0.24
N HIS A 402 -11.02 -34.35 -0.97
CA HIS A 402 -10.79 -32.92 -0.67
C HIS A 402 -11.82 -32.33 0.32
N GLU A 403 -12.97 -32.99 0.54
CA GLU A 403 -14.01 -32.51 1.47
C GLU A 403 -13.63 -32.72 2.94
N GLU A 404 -13.01 -33.85 3.31
CA GLU A 404 -12.66 -34.13 4.71
C GLU A 404 -11.54 -33.23 5.25
N GLY A 405 -10.56 -32.87 4.40
CA GLY A 405 -9.46 -31.97 4.77
C GLY A 405 -9.93 -30.54 5.04
N ILE A 406 -10.87 -30.04 4.23
CA ILE A 406 -11.46 -28.71 4.38
C ILE A 406 -12.35 -28.67 5.63
N ILE A 407 -13.12 -29.72 5.91
CA ILE A 407 -13.96 -29.82 7.11
C ILE A 407 -13.11 -29.83 8.39
N GLN A 408 -11.95 -30.50 8.37
CA GLN A 408 -11.06 -30.57 9.52
C GLN A 408 -10.33 -29.24 9.80
N GLU A 409 -9.87 -28.54 8.74
CA GLU A 409 -9.34 -27.18 8.87
C GLU A 409 -10.43 -26.19 9.33
N MET A 410 -11.68 -26.33 8.87
CA MET A 410 -12.81 -25.52 9.30
C MET A 410 -13.16 -25.71 10.78
N LYS A 411 -13.06 -26.94 11.31
CA LYS A 411 -13.27 -27.24 12.75
C LYS A 411 -12.20 -26.59 13.63
N LEU A 412 -10.93 -26.66 13.22
CA LEU A 412 -9.80 -26.01 13.91
C LEU A 412 -9.90 -24.47 13.88
N LEU A 413 -10.34 -23.91 12.75
CA LEU A 413 -10.55 -22.47 12.59
C LEU A 413 -11.75 -21.95 13.42
N MET A 414 -12.82 -22.75 13.55
CA MET A 414 -13.98 -22.42 14.40
C MET A 414 -13.63 -22.41 15.89
N ALA A 415 -12.84 -23.39 16.37
CA ALA A 415 -12.36 -23.43 17.75
C ALA A 415 -11.50 -22.21 18.10
N SER A 416 -10.62 -21.78 17.20
CA SER A 416 -9.80 -20.57 17.36
C SER A 416 -10.63 -19.28 17.45
N LYS A 417 -11.73 -19.18 16.67
CA LYS A 417 -12.63 -18.01 16.68
C LYS A 417 -13.48 -17.93 17.95
N ILE A 418 -13.89 -19.06 18.54
CA ILE A 418 -14.63 -19.09 19.82
C ILE A 418 -13.74 -18.56 20.96
N ILE A 419 -12.46 -18.93 20.97
CA ILE A 419 -11.46 -18.42 21.94
C ILE A 419 -11.25 -16.91 21.76
N THR A 420 -11.19 -16.43 20.53
CA THR A 420 -11.06 -15.00 20.24
C THR A 420 -12.29 -14.20 20.64
N LEU A 421 -13.49 -14.77 20.47
CA LEU A 421 -14.74 -14.14 20.89
C LEU A 421 -14.84 -14.04 22.41
N LYS A 422 -14.43 -15.11 23.13
CA LYS A 422 -14.35 -15.14 24.60
C LYS A 422 -13.44 -14.03 25.14
N ASN A 423 -12.25 -13.88 24.55
CA ASN A 423 -11.29 -12.84 24.94
C ASN A 423 -11.79 -11.41 24.65
N CYS A 424 -12.57 -11.21 23.58
CA CYS A 424 -13.20 -9.92 23.27
C CYS A 424 -14.30 -9.55 24.30
N ILE A 425 -15.10 -10.52 24.73
CA ILE A 425 -16.17 -10.34 25.72
C ILE A 425 -15.58 -9.96 27.09
N GLU A 426 -14.47 -10.59 27.49
CA GLU A 426 -13.76 -10.30 28.75
C GLU A 426 -13.15 -8.88 28.79
N SER A 427 -12.99 -8.20 27.65
CA SER A 427 -12.23 -6.93 27.53
C SER A 427 -13.03 -5.61 27.57
N LYS A 428 -14.36 -5.65 27.74
CA LYS A 428 -15.26 -4.47 27.97
C LYS A 428 -15.04 -3.23 27.06
N ARG A 429 -14.64 -3.38 25.78
CA ARG A 429 -14.61 -2.25 24.82
C ARG A 429 -15.90 -2.16 24.02
N THR A 430 -16.79 -1.25 24.42
CA THR A 430 -18.11 -1.02 23.82
C THR A 430 -18.06 0.09 22.76
N TYR A 431 -18.67 -0.15 21.59
CA TYR A 431 -19.56 0.75 20.85
C TYR A 431 -19.90 0.06 19.51
N SER A 432 -21.20 -0.09 19.21
CA SER A 432 -21.78 -0.70 18.00
C SER A 432 -21.91 -2.23 17.96
N LEU A 433 -22.83 -2.83 18.73
CA LEU A 433 -23.14 -4.26 18.55
C LEU A 433 -24.55 -4.75 18.94
N LYS A 434 -25.61 -3.91 18.87
CA LYS A 434 -27.00 -4.39 19.11
C LYS A 434 -27.44 -5.43 18.07
N ARG A 435 -27.01 -5.27 16.81
CA ARG A 435 -27.40 -6.11 15.66
C ARG A 435 -26.59 -7.41 15.55
N ASP A 436 -25.34 -7.36 15.97
CA ASP A 436 -24.45 -8.53 15.94
C ASP A 436 -24.74 -9.46 17.14
N VAL A 437 -25.25 -8.93 18.25
CA VAL A 437 -25.79 -9.72 19.38
C VAL A 437 -27.10 -10.43 18.98
N GLU A 438 -28.01 -9.78 18.25
CA GLU A 438 -29.23 -10.42 17.71
C GLU A 438 -28.90 -11.55 16.71
N VAL A 439 -27.86 -11.36 15.88
CA VAL A 439 -27.38 -12.38 14.93
C VAL A 439 -26.68 -13.54 15.66
N ALA A 440 -25.91 -13.26 16.72
CA ALA A 440 -25.31 -14.29 17.56
C ALA A 440 -26.36 -15.10 18.34
N LEU A 441 -27.40 -14.46 18.86
CA LEU A 441 -28.55 -15.13 19.50
C LEU A 441 -29.33 -16.02 18.52
N GLY A 442 -29.44 -15.63 17.25
CA GLY A 442 -30.02 -16.45 16.18
C GLY A 442 -29.14 -17.65 15.75
N MET A 443 -27.82 -17.53 15.91
CA MET A 443 -26.89 -18.66 15.73
C MET A 443 -26.88 -19.60 16.94
N ILE A 444 -27.19 -19.10 18.14
CA ILE A 444 -27.29 -19.89 19.37
C ILE A 444 -28.62 -20.67 19.41
N SER A 445 -29.72 -20.11 18.90
CA SER A 445 -31.02 -20.81 18.83
C SER A 445 -31.03 -21.99 17.86
N THR A 446 -30.10 -22.03 16.90
CA THR A 446 -29.92 -23.14 15.96
C THR A 446 -29.01 -24.24 16.50
N LEU A 447 -28.36 -24.02 17.65
CA LEU A 447 -27.45 -24.97 18.32
C LEU A 447 -27.96 -25.41 19.70
N SER A 448 -29.23 -25.15 20.04
CA SER A 448 -29.82 -25.40 21.37
C SER A 448 -29.98 -26.88 21.77
N THR A 449 -29.46 -27.82 20.99
CA THR A 449 -29.48 -29.25 21.35
C THR A 449 -28.27 -29.72 22.13
N LEU A 450 -27.28 -28.85 22.44
CA LEU A 450 -26.01 -29.33 23.01
C LEU A 450 -25.51 -28.72 24.34
N ILE A 451 -25.97 -27.56 24.84
CA ILE A 451 -25.52 -27.03 26.15
C ILE A 451 -26.62 -26.18 26.81
N ASN A 452 -26.78 -26.30 28.13
CA ASN A 452 -27.77 -25.60 28.97
C ASN A 452 -27.35 -24.12 29.24
N ILE A 453 -28.28 -23.16 29.10
CA ILE A 453 -28.04 -21.70 28.96
C ILE A 453 -28.62 -20.85 30.11
N ASP A 454 -29.04 -21.46 31.21
CA ASP A 454 -29.79 -20.74 32.26
C ASP A 454 -28.98 -19.64 32.99
N ASP A 455 -27.65 -19.70 33.03
CA ASP A 455 -26.82 -18.71 33.73
C ASP A 455 -26.57 -17.40 32.93
N VAL A 456 -26.78 -17.39 31.61
CA VAL A 456 -26.48 -16.22 30.74
C VAL A 456 -27.63 -15.22 30.69
N LEU A 457 -28.85 -15.66 30.97
CA LEU A 457 -30.07 -14.83 30.89
C LEU A 457 -30.17 -13.82 32.03
N ALA A 458 -29.53 -14.08 33.18
CA ALA A 458 -29.58 -13.19 34.33
C ALA A 458 -28.73 -11.90 34.15
N GLU A 459 -27.61 -11.97 33.44
CA GLU A 459 -26.71 -10.81 33.28
C GLU A 459 -27.13 -9.86 32.15
N VAL A 460 -27.85 -10.36 31.13
CA VAL A 460 -28.32 -9.55 30.00
C VAL A 460 -29.43 -8.58 30.40
N SER A 461 -30.25 -8.94 31.39
CA SER A 461 -31.36 -8.12 31.87
C SER A 461 -30.89 -6.81 32.53
N CYS A 462 -29.73 -6.81 33.21
CA CYS A 462 -29.22 -5.65 33.93
C CYS A 462 -28.61 -4.56 33.00
N ALA A 463 -28.13 -4.94 31.80
CA ALA A 463 -27.50 -4.02 30.86
C ALA A 463 -28.50 -3.19 30.02
N VAL A 464 -29.75 -3.63 29.94
CA VAL A 464 -30.81 -2.99 29.13
C VAL A 464 -31.32 -1.70 29.81
N ASP A 465 -31.33 -1.64 31.14
CA ASP A 465 -31.87 -0.49 31.90
C ASP A 465 -30.96 0.74 31.90
N LEU A 466 -29.65 0.57 31.68
CA LEU A 466 -28.70 1.71 31.65
C LEU A 466 -28.67 2.45 30.31
N ILE A 467 -29.17 1.84 29.23
CA ILE A 467 -29.09 2.39 27.87
C ILE A 467 -30.24 3.38 27.57
N GLN A 468 -31.27 3.45 28.41
CA GLN A 468 -32.36 4.42 28.26
C GLN A 468 -32.03 5.85 28.72
N LYS A 469 -30.78 6.15 29.11
CA LYS A 469 -30.42 7.43 29.77
C LYS A 469 -29.49 8.37 29.01
N SER A 470 -29.15 8.14 27.75
CA SER A 470 -28.30 9.10 27.02
C SER A 470 -28.66 9.25 25.54
N GLU A 471 -29.63 10.11 25.26
CA GLU A 471 -29.74 10.83 23.99
C GLU A 471 -29.65 12.32 24.25
N SER A 472 -28.49 12.91 23.98
CA SER A 472 -28.36 14.31 23.54
C SER A 472 -26.92 14.58 23.11
N ILE A 473 -26.76 15.60 22.26
CA ILE A 473 -25.52 16.18 21.72
C ILE A 473 -25.12 15.66 20.33
N SER A 474 -25.51 16.41 19.29
CA SER A 474 -24.57 17.35 18.67
C SER A 474 -25.26 18.15 17.56
N SER A 475 -25.58 19.40 17.87
CA SER A 475 -25.94 20.45 16.93
C SER A 475 -24.77 21.43 16.86
N ASN A 476 -24.13 21.53 15.70
CA ASN A 476 -23.54 22.75 15.12
C ASN A 476 -22.62 22.36 13.95
N ASN A 477 -23.09 22.54 12.72
CA ASN A 477 -22.24 22.70 11.54
C ASN A 477 -22.88 23.77 10.66
N GLN A 478 -22.19 24.87 10.44
CA GLN A 478 -22.55 25.86 9.42
C GLN A 478 -22.54 25.19 8.04
N CYS A 479 -23.61 25.40 7.28
CA CYS A 479 -23.80 24.80 5.97
C CYS A 479 -23.22 25.72 4.89
N LEU A 480 -22.18 25.25 4.19
CA LEU A 480 -21.54 25.91 3.05
C LEU A 480 -21.85 25.06 1.80
N SER A 481 -22.99 25.30 1.16
CA SER A 481 -23.39 24.64 -0.08
C SER A 481 -23.65 25.69 -1.16
N ASN A 482 -23.19 25.41 -2.38
CA ASN A 482 -23.47 26.26 -3.55
C ASN A 482 -24.94 26.17 -4.00
N LEU A 483 -25.72 25.20 -3.49
CA LEU A 483 -27.16 25.07 -3.69
C LEU A 483 -27.99 25.55 -2.49
N ALA A 484 -27.44 26.43 -1.65
CA ALA A 484 -28.21 27.00 -0.55
C ALA A 484 -29.50 27.64 -1.09
N ALA A 485 -30.65 27.18 -0.60
CA ALA A 485 -31.94 27.68 -1.07
C ALA A 485 -32.10 29.17 -0.76
N ASN A 486 -32.45 29.98 -1.76
CA ASN A 486 -32.67 31.42 -1.58
C ASN A 486 -33.96 31.68 -0.81
N CYS A 487 -33.98 32.72 0.04
CA CYS A 487 -35.20 33.13 0.72
C CYS A 487 -36.00 34.09 -0.18
N THR A 488 -37.27 33.77 -0.43
CA THR A 488 -38.22 34.71 -1.03
C THR A 488 -38.89 35.54 0.05
N PHE A 489 -38.80 36.86 -0.11
CA PHE A 489 -39.44 37.84 0.75
C PHE A 489 -40.71 38.33 0.07
N ASN A 490 -41.85 37.92 0.61
CA ASN A 490 -43.15 38.49 0.22
C ASN A 490 -43.59 39.49 1.29
N GLU A 491 -44.32 40.54 0.91
CA GLU A 491 -44.82 41.61 1.81
C GLU A 491 -45.86 41.13 2.87
N LEU A 492 -46.06 39.81 3.01
CA LEU A 492 -46.94 39.21 4.00
C LEU A 492 -46.20 38.99 5.33
N LYS A 493 -46.88 39.21 6.47
CA LYS A 493 -46.33 38.91 7.80
C LYS A 493 -46.06 37.40 7.95
N GLY A 494 -44.79 37.00 8.02
CA GLY A 494 -44.37 35.61 8.25
C GLY A 494 -42.86 35.38 8.06
N ARG A 495 -42.37 34.19 8.42
CA ARG A 495 -40.98 33.77 8.14
C ARG A 495 -40.79 33.61 6.62
N PRO A 496 -39.74 34.18 6.00
CA PRO A 496 -39.46 34.04 4.57
C PRO A 496 -39.44 32.58 4.12
N SER A 497 -39.97 32.30 2.93
CA SER A 497 -40.02 30.94 2.39
C SER A 497 -38.74 30.65 1.62
N PHE A 498 -38.19 29.44 1.76
CA PHE A 498 -37.05 29.01 0.93
C PHE A 498 -37.55 28.65 -0.46
N ASP A 499 -37.01 29.28 -1.50
CA ASP A 499 -37.26 28.94 -2.89
C ASP A 499 -36.44 27.69 -3.26
N ILE A 500 -37.16 26.61 -3.53
CA ILE A 500 -36.60 25.32 -3.91
C ILE A 500 -37.45 24.89 -5.10
N SER A 501 -36.85 24.79 -6.28
CA SER A 501 -37.56 24.38 -7.48
C SER A 501 -38.00 22.92 -7.41
N GLU A 502 -39.09 22.61 -8.12
CA GLU A 502 -39.61 21.26 -8.28
C GLU A 502 -38.56 20.35 -8.95
N ASP A 503 -37.96 20.82 -10.05
CA ASP A 503 -36.92 20.10 -10.81
C ASP A 503 -35.73 19.63 -9.95
N ILE A 504 -35.26 20.47 -9.01
CA ILE A 504 -34.13 20.12 -8.12
C ILE A 504 -34.54 19.00 -7.14
N LEU A 505 -35.77 19.04 -6.63
CA LEU A 505 -36.28 18.00 -5.73
C LEU A 505 -36.54 16.70 -6.47
N GLU A 506 -37.09 16.76 -7.68
CA GLU A 506 -37.27 15.60 -8.54
C GLU A 506 -35.92 14.94 -8.83
N TYR A 507 -34.93 15.71 -9.28
CA TYR A 507 -33.57 15.21 -9.53
C TYR A 507 -32.96 14.49 -8.33
N PHE A 508 -33.00 15.08 -7.13
CA PHE A 508 -32.44 14.43 -5.94
C PHE A 508 -33.21 13.19 -5.51
N VAL A 509 -34.53 13.17 -5.72
CA VAL A 509 -35.40 12.04 -5.42
C VAL A 509 -35.16 10.90 -6.43
N GLU A 510 -34.90 11.23 -7.69
CA GLU A 510 -34.50 10.30 -8.75
C GLU A 510 -33.12 9.69 -8.49
N GLU A 511 -32.17 10.46 -7.97
CA GLU A 511 -30.83 9.97 -7.58
C GLU A 511 -30.81 9.28 -6.20
N ASP A 512 -31.97 8.89 -5.67
CA ASP A 512 -32.15 8.11 -4.42
C ASP A 512 -31.51 8.75 -3.17
N PHE A 513 -31.37 10.09 -3.12
CA PHE A 513 -30.86 10.77 -1.93
C PHE A 513 -31.83 10.63 -0.74
N LYS A 514 -31.27 10.46 0.47
CA LYS A 514 -32.09 10.52 1.69
C LYS A 514 -32.53 11.96 1.90
N ILE A 515 -33.76 12.15 2.40
CA ILE A 515 -34.30 13.49 2.70
C ILE A 515 -33.36 14.30 3.61
N ALA A 516 -32.67 13.63 4.55
CA ALA A 516 -31.67 14.27 5.40
C ALA A 516 -30.45 14.78 4.61
N ASP A 517 -30.00 14.04 3.59
CA ASP A 517 -28.90 14.46 2.73
C ASP A 517 -29.33 15.62 1.82
N ILE A 518 -30.56 15.59 1.27
CA ILE A 518 -31.14 16.69 0.49
C ILE A 518 -31.21 17.97 1.33
N ALA A 519 -31.71 17.85 2.56
CA ALA A 519 -31.80 18.97 3.50
C ALA A 519 -30.42 19.60 3.78
N ASN A 520 -29.41 18.76 3.98
CA ASN A 520 -28.02 19.20 4.16
C ASN A 520 -27.46 19.87 2.89
N MET A 521 -27.68 19.30 1.71
CA MET A 521 -27.21 19.88 0.44
C MET A 521 -27.90 21.20 0.10
N LEU A 522 -29.16 21.40 0.49
CA LEU A 522 -29.90 22.65 0.25
C LEU A 522 -29.77 23.68 1.40
N CYS A 523 -29.04 23.34 2.47
CA CYS A 523 -28.94 24.13 3.70
C CYS A 523 -30.29 24.50 4.34
N VAL A 524 -31.26 23.59 4.28
CA VAL A 524 -32.61 23.79 4.87
C VAL A 524 -32.95 22.67 5.85
N SER A 525 -34.00 22.87 6.65
CA SER A 525 -34.47 21.82 7.56
C SER A 525 -35.09 20.64 6.79
N VAL A 526 -34.99 19.42 7.34
CA VAL A 526 -35.69 18.22 6.83
C VAL A 526 -37.19 18.47 6.67
N SER A 527 -37.79 19.24 7.57
CA SER A 527 -39.21 19.61 7.52
C SER A 527 -39.54 20.50 6.32
N THR A 528 -38.62 21.38 5.90
CA THR A 528 -38.76 22.23 4.71
C THR A 528 -38.82 21.36 3.45
N VAL A 529 -37.90 20.40 3.30
CA VAL A 529 -37.88 19.46 2.16
C VAL A 529 -39.15 18.61 2.12
N LYS A 530 -39.56 18.02 3.26
CA LYS A 530 -40.81 17.24 3.34
C LYS A 530 -42.05 18.05 2.99
N ARG A 531 -42.06 19.35 3.31
CA ARG A 531 -43.17 20.24 2.94
C ARG A 531 -43.19 20.45 1.43
N ARG A 532 -42.07 20.83 0.82
CA ARG A 532 -41.98 21.05 -0.64
C ARG A 532 -42.31 19.80 -1.46
N LEU A 533 -41.88 18.62 -1.03
CA LEU A 533 -42.28 17.35 -1.67
C LEU A 533 -43.81 17.13 -1.66
N ARG A 534 -44.52 17.61 -0.63
CA ARG A 534 -45.99 17.54 -0.59
C ARG A 534 -46.63 18.62 -1.44
N ASP A 535 -46.06 19.83 -1.45
CA ASP A 535 -46.56 20.96 -2.24
C ASP A 535 -46.51 20.62 -3.75
N TYR A 536 -45.45 19.94 -4.20
CA TYR A 536 -45.26 19.44 -5.57
C TYR A 536 -45.84 18.04 -5.83
N ASN A 537 -46.51 17.42 -4.84
CA ASN A 537 -47.09 16.07 -4.95
C ASN A 537 -46.10 14.96 -5.39
N ILE A 538 -44.81 15.10 -5.06
CA ILE A 538 -43.76 14.11 -5.39
C ILE A 538 -43.85 12.92 -4.43
N LYS A 539 -44.36 11.78 -4.90
CA LYS A 539 -44.50 10.57 -4.06
C LYS A 539 -43.28 9.65 -4.13
N LEU A 540 -42.69 9.41 -2.96
CA LEU A 540 -41.55 8.51 -2.79
C LEU A 540 -41.82 7.03 -3.15
N SER A 541 -43.09 6.63 -3.24
CA SER A 541 -43.53 5.28 -3.61
C SER A 541 -43.54 5.04 -5.12
N GLU A 542 -43.73 6.09 -5.93
CA GLU A 542 -43.76 6.02 -7.40
C GLU A 542 -42.35 5.83 -8.00
N ARG A 543 -41.31 5.77 -7.14
CA ARG A 543 -39.91 5.54 -7.52
C ARG A 543 -39.56 4.09 -7.89
N TYR A 544 -40.39 3.12 -7.52
CA TYR A 544 -40.12 1.71 -7.80
C TYR A 544 -40.85 1.27 -9.07
N SER A 545 -40.16 0.54 -9.94
CA SER A 545 -40.73 -0.02 -11.16
C SER A 545 -41.79 -1.07 -10.84
N ALA A 546 -42.90 -1.04 -11.58
CA ALA A 546 -43.98 -2.01 -11.49
C ALA A 546 -43.66 -3.30 -12.27
N ILE A 547 -42.68 -4.07 -11.80
CA ILE A 547 -42.24 -5.34 -12.40
C ILE A 547 -42.78 -6.50 -11.57
N LEU A 548 -43.27 -7.56 -12.21
CA LEU A 548 -43.75 -8.78 -11.53
C LEU A 548 -42.58 -9.66 -11.05
N ASP A 549 -42.82 -10.54 -10.07
CA ASP A 549 -41.74 -11.37 -9.51
C ASP A 549 -41.18 -12.38 -10.53
N ASP A 550 -42.00 -12.94 -11.43
CA ASP A 550 -41.53 -13.87 -12.47
C ASP A 550 -40.63 -13.19 -13.50
N GLU A 551 -41.03 -12.01 -13.97
CA GLU A 551 -40.22 -11.16 -14.84
C GLU A 551 -38.91 -10.74 -14.16
N LEU A 552 -38.95 -10.46 -12.85
CA LEU A 552 -37.75 -10.19 -12.06
C LEU A 552 -36.83 -11.42 -11.97
N HIS A 553 -37.36 -12.63 -11.80
CA HIS A 553 -36.54 -13.85 -11.79
C HIS A 553 -35.84 -14.08 -13.14
N GLU A 554 -36.53 -13.82 -14.25
CA GLU A 554 -35.94 -13.92 -15.59
C GLU A 554 -34.84 -12.89 -15.82
N LEU A 555 -35.08 -11.62 -15.45
CA LEU A 555 -34.07 -10.56 -15.50
C LEU A 555 -32.85 -10.90 -14.62
N VAL A 556 -33.07 -11.44 -13.42
CA VAL A 556 -31.99 -11.88 -12.52
C VAL A 556 -31.19 -13.03 -13.14
N LYS A 557 -31.87 -14.01 -13.74
CA LYS A 557 -31.22 -15.14 -14.43
C LYS A 557 -30.35 -14.66 -15.60
N ASN A 558 -30.87 -13.74 -16.42
CA ASN A 558 -30.13 -13.15 -17.54
C ASN A 558 -28.93 -12.31 -17.08
N ILE A 559 -29.04 -11.62 -15.94
CA ILE A 559 -27.91 -10.91 -15.35
C ILE A 559 -26.88 -11.90 -14.80
N GLN A 560 -27.30 -13.02 -14.21
CA GLN A 560 -26.39 -14.03 -13.67
C GLN A 560 -25.69 -14.84 -14.77
N THR A 561 -26.28 -14.99 -15.96
CA THR A 561 -25.56 -15.55 -17.10
C THR A 561 -24.42 -14.65 -17.56
N GLU A 562 -24.61 -13.33 -17.48
CA GLU A 562 -23.59 -12.34 -17.84
C GLU A 562 -22.56 -12.12 -16.71
N PHE A 563 -23.01 -12.15 -15.45
CA PHE A 563 -22.22 -11.92 -14.24
C PHE A 563 -22.43 -13.06 -13.20
N PRO A 564 -21.79 -14.22 -13.35
CA PRO A 564 -22.03 -15.40 -12.51
C PRO A 564 -21.80 -15.18 -11.01
N GLU A 565 -20.78 -14.37 -10.67
CA GLU A 565 -20.40 -14.06 -9.30
C GLU A 565 -21.21 -12.90 -8.67
N ALA A 566 -22.21 -12.36 -9.38
CA ALA A 566 -22.95 -11.20 -8.94
C ALA A 566 -23.83 -11.49 -7.72
N GLY A 567 -23.49 -10.85 -6.59
CA GLY A 567 -24.37 -10.83 -5.43
C GLY A 567 -25.57 -9.89 -5.59
N TYR A 568 -26.54 -9.97 -4.67
CA TYR A 568 -27.78 -9.17 -4.73
C TYR A 568 -27.55 -7.65 -4.84
N GLN A 569 -26.44 -7.11 -4.32
CA GLN A 569 -26.11 -5.68 -4.45
C GLN A 569 -25.68 -5.33 -5.88
N THR A 570 -24.88 -6.19 -6.50
CA THR A 570 -24.46 -6.07 -7.89
C THR A 570 -25.66 -6.17 -8.82
N ILE A 571 -26.48 -7.21 -8.64
CA ILE A 571 -27.68 -7.46 -9.45
C ILE A 571 -28.66 -6.29 -9.34
N ARG A 572 -28.93 -5.80 -8.12
CA ARG A 572 -29.75 -4.60 -7.94
C ARG A 572 -29.17 -3.38 -8.68
N SER A 573 -27.84 -3.25 -8.69
CA SER A 573 -27.17 -2.14 -9.37
C SER A 573 -27.32 -2.22 -10.89
N ILE A 574 -27.18 -3.42 -11.46
CA ILE A 574 -27.37 -3.67 -12.90
C ILE A 574 -28.83 -3.47 -13.31
N LEU A 575 -29.79 -3.94 -12.49
CA LEU A 575 -31.22 -3.65 -12.72
C LEU A 575 -31.47 -2.15 -12.73
N SER A 576 -30.89 -1.43 -11.77
CA SER A 576 -30.98 0.02 -11.70
C SER A 576 -30.29 0.70 -12.88
N SER A 577 -29.20 0.13 -13.44
CA SER A 577 -28.54 0.66 -14.65
C SER A 577 -29.41 0.52 -15.89
N LYS A 578 -30.21 -0.55 -15.95
CA LYS A 578 -31.20 -0.82 -17.00
C LYS A 578 -32.55 -0.10 -16.79
N GLY A 579 -32.66 0.80 -15.81
CA GLY A 579 -33.88 1.57 -15.53
C GLY A 579 -34.89 0.89 -14.59
N HIS A 580 -34.59 -0.30 -14.08
CA HIS A 580 -35.46 -1.04 -13.17
C HIS A 580 -35.10 -0.76 -11.70
N LYS A 581 -35.92 0.05 -11.01
CA LYS A 581 -35.77 0.35 -9.58
C LYS A 581 -36.62 -0.60 -8.75
N ILE A 582 -35.98 -1.53 -8.05
CA ILE A 582 -36.68 -2.61 -7.33
C ILE A 582 -36.31 -2.63 -5.83
N GLN A 583 -37.26 -2.98 -4.98
CA GLN A 583 -37.06 -3.07 -3.53
C GLN A 583 -35.96 -4.08 -3.19
N ARG A 584 -35.12 -3.75 -2.19
CA ARG A 584 -33.97 -4.57 -1.77
C ARG A 584 -34.38 -6.01 -1.43
N GLN A 585 -35.51 -6.16 -0.75
CA GLN A 585 -35.98 -7.46 -0.30
C GLN A 585 -36.41 -8.35 -1.48
N ARG A 586 -37.08 -7.78 -2.50
CA ARG A 586 -37.50 -8.50 -3.70
C ARG A 586 -36.31 -9.01 -4.49
N VAL A 587 -35.32 -8.17 -4.78
CA VAL A 587 -34.09 -8.60 -5.46
C VAL A 587 -33.35 -9.67 -4.64
N ARG A 588 -33.29 -9.53 -3.30
CA ARG A 588 -32.65 -10.53 -2.44
C ARG A 588 -33.36 -11.88 -2.48
N ASN A 589 -34.69 -11.88 -2.51
CA ASN A 589 -35.50 -13.09 -2.62
C ASN A 589 -35.32 -13.74 -4.00
N ALA A 590 -35.37 -12.93 -5.07
CA ALA A 590 -35.17 -13.41 -6.44
C ALA A 590 -33.80 -14.07 -6.63
N VAL A 591 -32.72 -13.45 -6.15
CA VAL A 591 -31.37 -14.04 -6.23
C VAL A 591 -31.26 -15.33 -5.41
N LYS A 592 -31.94 -15.41 -4.25
CA LYS A 592 -31.97 -16.63 -3.44
C LYS A 592 -32.75 -17.76 -4.13
N ALA A 593 -33.77 -17.42 -4.92
CA ALA A 593 -34.57 -18.37 -5.66
C ALA A 593 -33.83 -18.89 -6.92
N VAL A 594 -33.12 -18.01 -7.63
CA VAL A 594 -32.39 -18.37 -8.85
C VAL A 594 -31.02 -19.03 -8.56
N ASP A 595 -30.32 -18.62 -7.50
CA ASP A 595 -28.97 -19.10 -7.13
C ASP A 595 -28.86 -19.32 -5.60
N PRO A 596 -29.45 -20.40 -5.05
CA PRO A 596 -29.37 -20.69 -3.63
C PRO A 596 -27.92 -21.02 -3.18
N ASP A 597 -27.17 -21.74 -4.01
CA ASP A 597 -25.84 -22.24 -3.69
C ASP A 597 -24.78 -21.14 -3.70
N GLY A 598 -24.77 -20.27 -4.71
CA GLY A 598 -23.89 -19.11 -4.74
C GLY A 598 -24.20 -18.11 -3.63
N VAL A 599 -25.46 -17.99 -3.18
CA VAL A 599 -25.81 -17.21 -1.98
C VAL A 599 -25.23 -17.82 -0.71
N ALA A 600 -25.23 -19.15 -0.56
CA ALA A 600 -24.65 -19.84 0.58
C ALA A 600 -23.12 -19.71 0.57
N PHE A 601 -22.47 -19.94 -0.57
CA PHE A 601 -21.03 -19.82 -0.74
C PHE A 601 -20.53 -18.40 -0.46
N ARG A 602 -21.21 -17.36 -0.97
CA ARG A 602 -20.86 -15.95 -0.71
C ARG A 602 -21.01 -15.58 0.78
N ARG A 603 -22.01 -16.12 1.50
CA ARG A 603 -22.16 -15.88 2.94
C ARG A 603 -21.01 -16.51 3.74
N LEU A 604 -20.62 -17.73 3.38
CA LEU A 604 -19.50 -18.43 3.99
C LEU A 604 -18.17 -17.73 3.69
N PHE A 605 -17.90 -17.41 2.42
CA PHE A 605 -16.65 -16.76 1.99
C PHE A 605 -16.44 -15.35 2.58
N LEU A 606 -17.51 -14.54 2.67
CA LEU A 606 -17.46 -13.19 3.26
C LEU A 606 -17.29 -13.20 4.80
N SER A 607 -17.67 -14.29 5.46
CA SER A 607 -17.48 -14.48 6.91
C SER A 607 -16.04 -14.91 7.27
N VAL A 608 -15.30 -15.42 6.28
CA VAL A 608 -13.90 -15.88 6.41
C VAL A 608 -12.90 -14.77 6.09
N HIS A 609 -13.21 -13.85 5.16
CA HIS A 609 -12.28 -12.82 4.66
C HIS A 609 -12.66 -11.39 5.05
N ARG A 610 -12.70 -11.08 6.36
CA ARG A 610 -12.95 -9.71 6.84
C ARG A 610 -11.66 -8.88 6.71
N ILE A 611 -11.49 -8.22 5.56
CA ILE A 611 -10.36 -7.33 5.26
C ILE A 611 -10.41 -6.10 6.17
N GLN A 612 -9.33 -5.81 6.90
CA GLN A 612 -9.14 -4.52 7.57
C GLN A 612 -9.03 -3.41 6.52
N ARG A 613 -9.95 -2.44 6.57
CA ARG A 613 -10.01 -1.33 5.60
C ARG A 613 -9.16 -0.17 6.10
N ARG A 614 -8.21 0.28 5.29
CA ARG A 614 -7.49 1.54 5.52
C ARG A 614 -8.41 2.72 5.20
N THR A 615 -8.33 3.77 6.01
CA THR A 615 -9.01 5.04 5.72
C THR A 615 -8.24 5.78 4.63
N TYR A 616 -8.90 6.07 3.52
CA TYR A 616 -8.31 6.81 2.40
C TYR A 616 -9.22 7.98 2.09
N ASN A 617 -8.74 9.19 2.34
CA ASN A 617 -9.50 10.43 2.26
C ASN A 617 -8.98 11.30 1.11
N VAL A 618 -9.89 11.82 0.30
CA VAL A 618 -9.64 12.81 -0.76
C VAL A 618 -10.68 13.90 -0.56
N ARG A 619 -10.32 15.15 -0.83
CA ARG A 619 -11.15 16.32 -0.52
C ARG A 619 -12.52 16.28 -1.21
N ALA A 620 -12.52 16.19 -2.54
CA ALA A 620 -13.71 16.32 -3.36
C ALA A 620 -13.55 15.55 -4.69
N PRO A 621 -14.62 15.38 -5.47
CA PRO A 621 -14.52 14.89 -6.84
C PRO A 621 -13.53 15.71 -7.66
N ARG A 622 -12.79 15.07 -8.58
CA ARG A 622 -11.76 15.70 -9.45
C ARG A 622 -10.51 16.21 -8.75
N SER A 623 -10.41 16.15 -7.41
CA SER A 623 -9.16 16.52 -6.74
C SER A 623 -7.99 15.57 -7.05
N LEU A 624 -8.29 14.28 -7.28
CA LEU A 624 -7.27 13.29 -7.60
C LEU A 624 -7.86 12.14 -8.42
N TRP A 625 -7.37 11.93 -9.63
CA TRP A 625 -7.64 10.73 -10.41
C TRP A 625 -6.48 9.75 -10.33
N HIS A 626 -6.80 8.46 -10.33
CA HIS A 626 -5.83 7.37 -10.33
C HIS A 626 -5.93 6.65 -11.66
N ILE A 627 -4.85 6.55 -12.41
CA ILE A 627 -4.79 5.83 -13.70
C ILE A 627 -3.76 4.69 -13.63
N ASP A 628 -3.98 3.65 -14.43
CA ASP A 628 -3.14 2.44 -14.48
C ASP A 628 -3.51 1.54 -15.68
N GLY A 629 -2.62 0.63 -16.05
CA GLY A 629 -2.81 -0.42 -17.05
C GLY A 629 -2.98 -1.80 -16.43
N ASN A 630 -4.00 -2.56 -16.84
CA ASN A 630 -4.22 -3.92 -16.41
C ASN A 630 -3.77 -4.93 -17.47
N HIS A 631 -2.76 -5.72 -17.12
CA HIS A 631 -2.10 -6.68 -18.03
C HIS A 631 -2.60 -8.12 -17.87
N LYS A 632 -3.76 -8.38 -17.23
CA LYS A 632 -4.23 -9.75 -16.99
C LYS A 632 -4.54 -10.55 -18.26
N LEU A 633 -4.87 -9.88 -19.35
CA LEU A 633 -5.13 -10.49 -20.66
C LEU A 633 -3.98 -10.26 -21.67
N ILE A 634 -2.81 -9.80 -21.21
CA ILE A 634 -1.70 -9.43 -22.10
C ILE A 634 -1.16 -10.61 -22.93
N ARG A 635 -1.36 -11.86 -22.47
CA ARG A 635 -1.04 -13.08 -23.21
C ARG A 635 -1.71 -13.12 -24.58
N TRP A 636 -2.94 -12.61 -24.66
CA TRP A 636 -3.72 -12.50 -25.90
C TRP A 636 -3.66 -11.10 -26.49
N ARG A 637 -2.67 -10.30 -26.10
CA ARG A 637 -2.43 -8.91 -26.53
C ARG A 637 -3.61 -7.96 -26.24
N PHE A 638 -4.37 -8.21 -25.17
CA PHE A 638 -5.33 -7.24 -24.65
C PHE A 638 -4.76 -6.54 -23.42
N VAL A 639 -4.86 -5.21 -23.40
CA VAL A 639 -4.52 -4.36 -22.24
C VAL A 639 -5.74 -3.51 -21.92
N ILE A 640 -6.11 -3.44 -20.63
CA ILE A 640 -7.22 -2.62 -20.18
C ILE A 640 -6.65 -1.41 -19.44
N HIS A 641 -6.83 -0.22 -19.99
CA HIS A 641 -6.46 1.02 -19.32
C HIS A 641 -7.62 1.55 -18.52
N GLY A 642 -7.36 1.99 -17.29
CA GLY A 642 -8.40 2.46 -16.39
C GLY A 642 -8.05 3.76 -15.72
N GLY A 643 -9.08 4.51 -15.37
CA GLY A 643 -9.01 5.67 -14.50
C GLY A 643 -10.12 5.63 -13.46
N ILE A 644 -9.83 6.01 -12.22
CA ILE A 644 -10.82 6.11 -11.14
C ILE A 644 -10.68 7.40 -10.34
N ASP A 645 -11.82 8.01 -10.01
CA ASP A 645 -11.85 9.17 -9.14
C ASP A 645 -11.55 8.81 -7.66
N GLY A 646 -10.61 9.56 -7.11
CA GLY A 646 -10.05 9.41 -5.78
C GLY A 646 -10.99 9.79 -4.64
N TYR A 647 -12.15 10.39 -4.90
CA TYR A 647 -13.18 10.67 -3.89
C TYR A 647 -14.40 9.79 -4.10
N SER A 648 -15.05 9.90 -5.26
CA SER A 648 -16.35 9.29 -5.58
C SER A 648 -16.27 7.79 -5.85
N ARG A 649 -15.11 7.27 -6.26
CA ARG A 649 -14.92 5.90 -6.78
C ARG A 649 -15.58 5.62 -8.13
N ILE A 650 -15.95 6.66 -8.88
CA ILE A 650 -16.40 6.50 -10.26
C ILE A 650 -15.21 6.05 -11.13
N PRO A 651 -15.32 4.92 -11.86
CA PRO A 651 -14.40 4.62 -12.94
C PRO A 651 -14.61 5.66 -14.05
N VAL A 652 -13.69 6.62 -14.16
CA VAL A 652 -13.81 7.73 -15.12
C VAL A 652 -13.57 7.29 -16.56
N PHE A 653 -12.77 6.23 -16.76
CA PHE A 653 -12.70 5.47 -18.00
C PHE A 653 -12.23 4.03 -17.75
N LEU A 654 -12.66 3.11 -18.60
CA LEU A 654 -12.17 1.73 -18.72
C LEU A 654 -12.14 1.39 -20.21
N ALA A 655 -10.95 1.20 -20.78
CA ALA A 655 -10.77 1.00 -22.22
C ALA A 655 -9.91 -0.23 -22.50
N VAL A 656 -10.47 -1.22 -23.17
CA VAL A 656 -9.70 -2.37 -23.68
C VAL A 656 -9.06 -2.02 -25.02
N ASN A 657 -7.75 -2.22 -25.10
CA ASN A 657 -6.94 -1.95 -26.28
C ASN A 657 -6.06 -3.15 -26.61
N THR A 658 -5.56 -3.14 -27.84
CA THR A 658 -4.68 -4.20 -28.39
C THR A 658 -3.22 -3.72 -28.46
N ASP A 659 -2.95 -2.57 -27.85
CA ASP A 659 -1.65 -1.91 -27.76
C ASP A 659 -1.54 -1.24 -26.39
N ASN A 660 -0.31 -0.92 -25.99
CA ASN A 660 0.01 -0.26 -24.72
C ASN A 660 0.61 1.15 -24.96
N LYS A 661 0.16 1.87 -26.00
CA LYS A 661 0.77 3.15 -26.39
C LYS A 661 0.26 4.31 -25.55
N ALA A 662 1.16 5.26 -25.26
CA ALA A 662 0.79 6.48 -24.55
C ALA A 662 -0.28 7.33 -25.25
N VAL A 663 -0.34 7.27 -26.59
CA VAL A 663 -1.39 7.93 -27.38
C VAL A 663 -2.77 7.35 -27.09
N THR A 664 -2.84 6.03 -26.92
CA THR A 664 -4.08 5.29 -26.69
C THR A 664 -4.63 5.59 -25.29
N VAL A 665 -3.76 5.59 -24.27
CA VAL A 665 -4.12 5.99 -22.90
C VAL A 665 -4.57 7.46 -22.87
N PHE A 666 -3.84 8.34 -23.55
CA PHE A 666 -4.19 9.76 -23.61
C PHE A 666 -5.56 10.01 -24.24
N LYS A 667 -5.92 9.31 -25.33
CA LYS A 667 -7.27 9.42 -25.93
C LYS A 667 -8.38 8.99 -24.97
N ALA A 668 -8.17 7.92 -24.20
CA ALA A 668 -9.12 7.49 -23.19
C ALA A 668 -9.27 8.53 -22.06
N PHE A 669 -8.15 9.13 -21.65
CA PHE A 669 -8.12 10.22 -20.67
C PHE A 669 -8.83 11.48 -21.17
N GLU A 670 -8.57 11.92 -22.40
CA GLU A 670 -9.19 13.09 -23.02
C GLU A 670 -10.72 12.94 -23.08
N LYS A 671 -11.22 11.79 -23.56
CA LYS A 671 -12.66 11.48 -23.56
C LYS A 671 -13.27 11.49 -22.15
N ALA A 672 -12.52 11.05 -21.15
CA ALA A 672 -12.95 11.11 -19.76
C ALA A 672 -13.01 12.54 -19.23
N VAL A 673 -12.06 13.39 -19.61
CA VAL A 673 -12.04 14.82 -19.26
C VAL A 673 -13.21 15.56 -19.89
N GLU A 674 -13.59 15.25 -21.13
CA GLU A 674 -14.78 15.80 -21.77
C GLU A 674 -16.07 15.47 -21.00
N THR A 675 -16.13 14.25 -20.44
CA THR A 675 -17.33 13.76 -19.73
C THR A 675 -17.39 14.22 -18.27
N TRP A 676 -16.26 14.15 -17.56
CA TRP A 676 -16.19 14.31 -16.10
C TRP A 676 -15.49 15.60 -15.65
N GLY A 677 -14.91 16.36 -16.58
CA GLY A 677 -14.10 17.54 -16.31
C GLY A 677 -12.65 17.21 -15.94
N LEU A 678 -11.76 18.18 -16.14
CA LEU A 678 -10.33 18.04 -15.90
C LEU A 678 -10.00 17.95 -14.40
N PRO A 679 -9.35 16.88 -13.91
CA PRO A 679 -8.91 16.80 -12.52
C PRO A 679 -7.85 17.85 -12.16
N GLU A 680 -7.69 18.12 -10.87
CA GLU A 680 -6.59 18.92 -10.33
C GLU A 680 -5.27 18.16 -10.44
N ARG A 681 -5.30 16.86 -10.07
CA ARG A 681 -4.13 15.98 -10.06
C ARG A 681 -4.44 14.60 -10.60
N VAL A 682 -3.44 14.00 -11.23
CA VAL A 682 -3.47 12.60 -11.68
C VAL A 682 -2.32 11.85 -11.02
N ARG A 683 -2.60 10.65 -10.51
CA ARG A 683 -1.60 9.72 -10.00
C ARG A 683 -1.50 8.50 -10.90
N SER A 684 -0.27 8.15 -11.27
CA SER A 684 0.04 6.91 -11.97
C SER A 684 1.30 6.25 -11.40
N ASP A 685 1.60 5.06 -11.92
CA ASP A 685 2.92 4.49 -11.82
C ASP A 685 3.93 5.16 -12.80
N LYS A 686 5.10 4.55 -12.97
CA LYS A 686 6.15 5.04 -13.88
C LYS A 686 6.06 4.42 -15.28
N GLY A 687 4.92 3.87 -15.67
CA GLY A 687 4.71 3.25 -16.98
C GLY A 687 4.82 4.26 -18.13
N GLY A 688 5.53 3.88 -19.19
CA GLY A 688 5.70 4.69 -20.40
C GLY A 688 4.39 5.03 -21.11
N GLU A 689 3.34 4.23 -20.92
CA GLU A 689 2.00 4.48 -21.44
C GLU A 689 1.31 5.69 -20.81
N ASN A 690 1.77 6.17 -19.65
CA ASN A 690 1.17 7.31 -18.96
C ASN A 690 1.82 8.66 -19.31
N VAL A 691 2.91 8.65 -20.08
CA VAL A 691 3.75 9.83 -20.37
C VAL A 691 2.95 10.98 -20.99
N LYS A 692 2.08 10.70 -21.97
CA LYS A 692 1.28 11.75 -22.62
C LYS A 692 0.24 12.38 -21.69
N VAL A 693 -0.31 11.61 -20.75
CA VAL A 693 -1.21 12.17 -19.73
C VAL A 693 -0.42 13.05 -18.77
N ALA A 694 0.80 12.66 -18.40
CA ALA A 694 1.68 13.48 -17.58
C ALA A 694 2.06 14.80 -18.26
N GLU A 695 2.47 14.75 -19.54
CA GLU A 695 2.79 15.94 -20.35
C GLU A 695 1.61 16.92 -20.41
N TYR A 696 0.40 16.41 -20.70
CA TYR A 696 -0.80 17.23 -20.77
C TYR A 696 -1.17 17.87 -19.41
N MET A 697 -1.13 17.11 -18.32
CA MET A 697 -1.43 17.63 -16.99
C MET A 697 -0.43 18.71 -16.55
N LEU A 698 0.87 18.48 -16.78
CA LEU A 698 1.92 19.46 -16.48
C LEU A 698 1.76 20.73 -17.31
N MET A 699 1.36 20.61 -18.58
CA MET A 699 1.10 21.74 -19.46
C MET A 699 -0.12 22.58 -19.03
N VAL A 700 -1.22 21.93 -18.64
CA VAL A 700 -2.49 22.62 -18.36
C VAL A 700 -2.62 23.09 -16.91
N ARG A 701 -2.09 22.34 -15.94
CA ARG A 701 -2.24 22.61 -14.49
C ARG A 701 -0.93 23.00 -13.79
N GLY A 702 0.21 22.90 -14.46
CA GLY A 702 1.52 23.25 -13.90
C GLY A 702 2.17 22.14 -13.08
N ASN A 703 3.27 22.47 -12.40
CA ASN A 703 4.07 21.52 -11.63
C ASN A 703 3.28 20.92 -10.46
N SER A 704 3.48 19.61 -10.19
CA SER A 704 2.76 18.82 -9.16
C SER A 704 1.34 18.37 -9.52
N SER A 705 0.89 18.62 -10.76
CA SER A 705 -0.38 18.11 -11.29
C SER A 705 -0.35 16.62 -11.65
N PHE A 706 0.85 16.04 -11.82
CA PHE A 706 1.04 14.61 -12.04
C PHE A 706 1.94 14.01 -10.97
N ILE A 707 1.47 12.91 -10.34
CA ILE A 707 2.15 12.21 -9.27
C ILE A 707 2.55 10.82 -9.78
N ALA A 708 3.84 10.61 -10.05
CA ALA A 708 4.39 9.31 -10.39
C ALA A 708 4.95 8.62 -9.15
N GLY A 709 4.59 7.36 -8.88
CA GLY A 709 5.09 6.62 -7.72
C GLY A 709 4.97 5.11 -7.86
N ARG A 710 5.34 4.33 -6.83
CA ARG A 710 5.17 2.86 -6.89
C ARG A 710 3.69 2.48 -6.89
N SER A 711 3.32 1.41 -7.59
CA SER A 711 1.93 0.90 -7.74
C SER A 711 1.24 0.64 -6.39
N VAL A 712 1.99 0.31 -5.33
CA VAL A 712 1.48 0.12 -3.94
C VAL A 712 0.81 1.37 -3.33
N HIS A 713 1.05 2.55 -3.88
CA HIS A 713 0.38 3.79 -3.47
C HIS A 713 -0.86 4.11 -4.31
N ASN A 714 -1.09 3.40 -5.42
CA ASN A 714 -2.25 3.56 -6.31
C ASN A 714 -3.48 2.76 -5.80
N GLN A 715 -3.77 2.84 -4.50
CA GLN A 715 -4.68 1.89 -3.82
C GLN A 715 -6.12 1.87 -4.37
N ARG A 716 -6.56 2.96 -5.00
CA ARG A 716 -7.94 3.08 -5.51
C ARG A 716 -8.14 2.36 -6.83
N ILE A 717 -7.18 2.46 -7.76
CA ILE A 717 -7.26 1.68 -8.99
C ILE A 717 -6.96 0.21 -8.76
N GLU A 718 -6.07 -0.13 -7.83
CA GLU A 718 -5.83 -1.52 -7.42
C GLU A 718 -7.07 -2.18 -6.81
N ARG A 719 -7.88 -1.40 -6.08
CA ARG A 719 -9.18 -1.88 -5.61
C ARG A 719 -10.14 -2.09 -6.78
N LEU A 720 -10.18 -1.17 -7.74
CA LEU A 720 -10.99 -1.29 -8.95
C LEU A 720 -10.59 -2.53 -9.76
N TRP A 721 -9.29 -2.81 -9.94
CA TRP A 721 -8.81 -3.99 -10.66
C TRP A 721 -9.27 -5.30 -10.05
N ARG A 722 -9.33 -5.40 -8.71
CA ARG A 722 -9.89 -6.58 -8.06
C ARG A 722 -11.39 -6.77 -8.34
N GLU A 723 -12.14 -5.67 -8.44
CA GLU A 723 -13.56 -5.73 -8.77
C GLU A 723 -13.79 -6.07 -10.23
N ILE A 724 -13.00 -5.48 -11.15
CA ILE A 724 -13.02 -5.79 -12.58
C ILE A 724 -12.59 -7.23 -12.85
N TRP A 725 -11.59 -7.74 -12.15
CA TRP A 725 -11.17 -9.15 -12.27
C TRP A 725 -12.34 -10.09 -11.98
N SER A 726 -12.96 -9.95 -10.81
CA SER A 726 -14.06 -10.81 -10.38
C SER A 726 -15.33 -10.62 -11.19
N GLY A 727 -15.54 -9.43 -11.77
CA GLY A 727 -16.79 -9.05 -12.40
C GLY A 727 -16.82 -9.17 -13.92
N CYS A 728 -15.66 -9.15 -14.59
CA CYS A 728 -15.59 -9.09 -16.05
C CYS A 728 -14.38 -9.89 -16.59
N VAL A 729 -13.17 -9.59 -16.13
CA VAL A 729 -11.94 -10.09 -16.78
C VAL A 729 -11.67 -11.57 -16.52
N SER A 730 -12.05 -12.13 -15.37
CA SER A 730 -11.83 -13.55 -15.07
C SER A 730 -12.54 -14.48 -16.04
N PHE A 731 -13.71 -14.08 -16.54
CA PHE A 731 -14.48 -14.83 -17.52
C PHE A 731 -13.69 -15.00 -18.83
N TYR A 732 -13.23 -13.89 -19.43
CA TYR A 732 -12.44 -13.93 -20.67
C TYR A 732 -11.09 -14.62 -20.49
N TYR A 733 -10.46 -14.43 -19.33
CA TYR A 733 -9.22 -15.13 -19.00
C TYR A 733 -9.42 -16.65 -19.07
N GLN A 734 -10.46 -17.18 -18.41
CA GLN A 734 -10.77 -18.62 -18.43
C GLN A 734 -11.20 -19.10 -19.83
N LEU A 735 -12.01 -18.31 -20.52
CA LEU A 735 -12.48 -18.61 -21.87
C LEU A 735 -11.31 -18.78 -22.86
N PHE A 736 -10.36 -17.86 -22.86
CA PHE A 736 -9.23 -17.92 -23.79
C PHE A 736 -8.27 -19.06 -23.44
N TYR A 737 -8.04 -19.36 -22.16
CA TYR A 737 -7.32 -20.57 -21.77
C TYR A 737 -8.03 -21.83 -22.25
N HIS A 738 -9.36 -21.90 -22.11
CA HIS A 738 -10.14 -23.03 -22.61
C HIS A 738 -9.99 -23.20 -24.13
N MET A 739 -10.04 -22.10 -24.89
CA MET A 739 -9.81 -22.12 -26.35
C MET A 739 -8.39 -22.59 -26.71
N GLU A 740 -7.36 -22.19 -25.94
CA GLU A 740 -5.98 -22.68 -26.14
C GLU A 740 -5.84 -24.17 -25.81
N GLU A 741 -6.40 -24.62 -24.69
CA GLU A 741 -6.34 -26.03 -24.24
C GLU A 741 -6.97 -27.01 -25.23
N HIS A 742 -8.01 -26.56 -25.94
CA HIS A 742 -8.71 -27.34 -26.96
C HIS A 742 -8.20 -27.09 -28.38
N ALA A 743 -7.07 -26.38 -28.54
CA ALA A 743 -6.46 -26.03 -29.83
C ALA A 743 -7.40 -25.26 -30.79
N ILE A 744 -8.40 -24.56 -30.25
CA ILE A 744 -9.26 -23.64 -30.99
C ILE A 744 -8.48 -22.34 -31.28
N LEU A 745 -7.73 -21.86 -30.29
CA LEU A 745 -6.92 -20.64 -30.37
C LEU A 745 -5.42 -20.99 -30.34
N ASP A 746 -4.69 -20.62 -31.39
CA ASP A 746 -3.23 -20.64 -31.39
C ASP A 746 -2.69 -19.22 -31.22
N VAL A 747 -2.09 -18.94 -30.07
CA VAL A 747 -1.50 -17.63 -29.74
C VAL A 747 -0.20 -17.34 -30.48
N THR A 748 0.40 -18.34 -31.14
CA THR A 748 1.56 -18.13 -32.01
C THR A 748 1.14 -17.77 -33.43
N ASN A 749 -0.13 -17.99 -33.79
CA ASN A 749 -0.68 -17.63 -35.07
C ASN A 749 -1.26 -16.21 -35.05
N GLU A 750 -0.70 -15.33 -35.89
CA GLU A 750 -1.10 -13.93 -35.98
C GLU A 750 -2.54 -13.75 -36.47
N ASP A 751 -3.05 -14.62 -37.35
CA ASP A 751 -4.42 -14.52 -37.85
C ASP A 751 -5.45 -14.93 -36.79
N HIS A 752 -5.11 -15.93 -35.96
CA HIS A 752 -5.93 -16.27 -34.79
C HIS A 752 -6.03 -15.10 -33.81
N LEU A 753 -4.92 -14.42 -33.51
CA LEU A 753 -4.93 -13.25 -32.64
C LEU A 753 -5.74 -12.08 -33.24
N LYS A 754 -5.67 -11.84 -34.56
CA LYS A 754 -6.49 -10.80 -35.23
C LYS A 754 -7.98 -11.08 -35.11
N VAL A 755 -8.40 -12.31 -35.45
CA VAL A 755 -9.82 -12.70 -35.38
C VAL A 755 -10.30 -12.64 -33.93
N LEU A 756 -9.46 -13.05 -32.98
CA LEU A 756 -9.75 -12.93 -31.55
C LEU A 756 -9.98 -11.48 -31.15
N HIS A 757 -9.12 -10.56 -31.59
CA HIS A 757 -9.25 -9.12 -31.32
C HIS A 757 -10.54 -8.54 -31.89
N ILE A 758 -10.89 -8.86 -33.13
CA ILE A 758 -12.07 -8.28 -33.79
C ILE A 758 -13.37 -8.78 -33.14
N ILE A 759 -13.42 -10.06 -32.79
CA ILE A 759 -14.62 -10.64 -32.16
C ILE A 759 -14.73 -10.19 -30.70
N PHE A 760 -13.65 -10.29 -29.92
CA PHE A 760 -13.73 -10.14 -28.46
C PHE A 760 -13.44 -8.74 -27.95
N LYS A 761 -12.68 -7.88 -28.64
CA LYS A 761 -12.45 -6.48 -28.19
C LYS A 761 -13.75 -5.72 -27.94
N PRO A 762 -14.72 -5.62 -28.90
CA PRO A 762 -15.96 -4.89 -28.67
C PRO A 762 -16.80 -5.52 -27.55
N ARG A 763 -16.79 -6.85 -27.44
CA ARG A 763 -17.54 -7.59 -26.40
C ARG A 763 -16.96 -7.35 -25.00
N ILE A 764 -15.63 -7.35 -24.87
CA ILE A 764 -14.95 -7.02 -23.61
C ILE A 764 -15.25 -5.55 -23.25
N GLN A 765 -15.22 -4.63 -24.22
CA GLN A 765 -15.55 -3.23 -23.98
C GLN A 765 -17.00 -3.06 -23.49
N ASP A 766 -17.98 -3.67 -24.16
CA ASP A 766 -19.39 -3.66 -23.76
C ASP A 766 -19.60 -4.18 -22.33
N HIS A 767 -18.87 -5.25 -21.96
CA HIS A 767 -18.92 -5.85 -20.64
C HIS A 767 -18.30 -4.91 -19.58
N LEU A 768 -17.16 -4.29 -19.89
CA LEU A 768 -16.54 -3.28 -19.03
C LEU A 768 -17.46 -2.06 -18.82
N ASP A 769 -18.11 -1.57 -19.88
CA ASP A 769 -19.02 -0.42 -19.83
C ASP A 769 -20.25 -0.73 -18.97
N SER A 770 -20.86 -1.90 -19.19
CA SER A 770 -21.98 -2.40 -18.37
C SER A 770 -21.59 -2.55 -16.89
N PHE A 771 -20.39 -3.07 -16.64
CA PHE A 771 -19.86 -3.22 -15.28
C PHE A 771 -19.57 -1.86 -14.62
N ALA A 772 -19.01 -0.89 -15.35
CA ALA A 772 -18.73 0.46 -14.86
C ALA A 772 -20.02 1.18 -14.45
N GLN A 773 -21.05 1.14 -15.29
CA GLN A 773 -22.38 1.68 -14.99
C GLN A 773 -22.98 1.04 -13.73
N ALA A 774 -22.82 -0.27 -13.59
CA ALA A 774 -23.24 -0.99 -12.39
C ALA A 774 -22.42 -0.61 -11.15
N LEU A 775 -21.13 -0.29 -11.26
CA LEU A 775 -20.33 0.19 -10.12
C LEU A 775 -20.81 1.57 -9.65
N MET A 776 -21.11 2.48 -10.57
CA MET A 776 -21.51 3.86 -10.25
C MET A 776 -22.79 3.94 -9.41
N ARG A 777 -23.69 2.97 -9.55
CA ARG A 777 -24.97 2.86 -8.82
C ARG A 777 -24.91 1.94 -7.60
N ARG A 778 -23.74 1.35 -7.30
CA ARG A 778 -23.59 0.37 -6.21
C ARG A 778 -23.33 1.07 -4.87
N PRO A 779 -24.15 0.82 -3.83
CA PRO A 779 -23.94 1.42 -2.50
C PRO A 779 -22.62 0.99 -1.83
N LEU A 780 -21.82 1.96 -1.41
CA LEU A 780 -20.55 1.75 -0.70
C LEU A 780 -20.77 1.70 0.81
N ARG A 781 -20.49 0.55 1.43
CA ARG A 781 -20.67 0.38 2.89
C ARG A 781 -19.79 1.29 3.74
N SER A 782 -18.60 1.68 3.25
CA SER A 782 -17.71 2.59 3.97
C SER A 782 -18.25 4.02 4.02
N GLU A 783 -19.08 4.40 3.04
CA GLU A 783 -19.60 5.76 2.88
C GLU A 783 -21.09 5.84 3.21
N GLY A 784 -21.53 5.20 4.32
CA GLY A 784 -22.92 5.27 4.76
C GLY A 784 -23.95 4.68 3.77
N SER A 785 -23.51 3.78 2.88
CA SER A 785 -24.29 3.22 1.76
C SER A 785 -24.67 4.22 0.67
N GLN A 786 -23.90 5.31 0.52
CA GLN A 786 -24.01 6.18 -0.65
C GLN A 786 -23.39 5.50 -1.88
N THR A 787 -23.94 5.76 -3.06
CA THR A 787 -23.37 5.28 -4.34
C THR A 787 -22.23 6.20 -4.79
N PRO A 788 -21.32 5.74 -5.66
CA PRO A 788 -20.32 6.62 -6.28
C PRO A 788 -20.93 7.86 -6.95
N MET A 789 -22.08 7.71 -7.62
CA MET A 789 -22.78 8.85 -8.22
C MET A 789 -23.30 9.84 -7.17
N GLN A 790 -23.88 9.35 -6.07
CA GLN A 790 -24.32 10.20 -4.96
C GLN A 790 -23.14 10.94 -4.31
N LEU A 791 -21.99 10.29 -4.16
CA LEU A 791 -20.78 10.93 -3.68
C LEU A 791 -20.30 12.01 -4.64
N TRP A 792 -20.32 11.74 -5.95
CA TRP A 792 -19.97 12.71 -6.98
C TRP A 792 -20.85 13.96 -6.92
N ILE A 793 -22.18 13.79 -6.97
CA ILE A 793 -23.16 14.88 -6.88
C ILE A 793 -22.98 15.66 -5.57
N LYS A 794 -22.95 14.96 -4.42
CA LYS A 794 -22.79 15.60 -3.10
C LYS A 794 -21.45 16.33 -2.95
N GLY A 795 -20.37 15.79 -3.51
CA GLY A 795 -19.05 16.41 -3.46
C GLY A 795 -18.96 17.68 -4.28
N GLN A 796 -19.66 17.72 -5.43
CA GLN A 796 -19.75 18.95 -6.24
C GLN A 796 -20.59 20.04 -5.58
N THR A 797 -21.62 19.68 -4.80
CA THR A 797 -22.49 20.67 -4.14
C THR A 797 -21.90 21.27 -2.87
N LEU A 798 -21.04 20.53 -2.15
CA LEU A 798 -20.49 20.92 -0.85
C LEU A 798 -19.10 21.56 -0.89
N ASP A 799 -18.43 21.63 -2.05
CA ASP A 799 -17.13 22.33 -2.17
C ASP A 799 -17.33 23.75 -2.77
N PRO A 800 -17.15 24.83 -1.99
CA PRO A 800 -17.36 26.21 -2.44
C PRO A 800 -16.28 26.75 -3.40
N TYR A 801 -15.27 25.95 -3.77
CA TYR A 801 -14.06 26.42 -4.46
C TYR A 801 -14.00 26.19 -5.98
N TRP A 802 -15.13 25.90 -6.63
CA TRP A 802 -15.10 25.64 -8.08
C TRP A 802 -15.21 26.90 -8.97
N GLU A 803 -15.69 28.04 -8.46
CA GLU A 803 -15.95 29.23 -9.31
C GLU A 803 -15.05 30.46 -9.07
N SER A 804 -14.13 30.47 -8.11
CA SER A 804 -13.20 31.60 -7.95
C SER A 804 -11.81 31.28 -8.49
N GLN A 805 -11.63 31.43 -9.79
CA GLN A 805 -10.34 31.90 -10.32
C GLN A 805 -10.16 33.34 -9.83
N ASN A 806 -9.55 33.51 -8.66
CA ASN A 806 -8.65 34.61 -8.33
C ASN A 806 -7.99 34.35 -6.96
N GLU A 807 -6.70 34.64 -6.94
CA GLU A 807 -5.73 34.47 -5.87
C GLU A 807 -6.24 34.84 -4.46
N ALA A 808 -5.96 33.98 -3.47
CA ALA A 808 -5.22 34.30 -2.25
C ALA A 808 -5.50 33.30 -1.11
N ASN A 809 -4.41 32.72 -0.59
CA ASN A 809 -4.26 32.29 0.80
C ASN A 809 -5.17 31.16 1.35
N LEU A 810 -4.95 29.94 0.86
CA LEU A 810 -4.96 28.76 1.74
C LEU A 810 -3.70 27.93 1.48
N GLU A 811 -3.06 27.46 2.55
CA GLU A 811 -1.84 26.63 2.56
C GLU A 811 -2.03 25.35 1.71
N LEU A 812 -1.83 25.49 0.40
CA LEU A 812 -1.83 24.44 -0.61
C LEU A 812 -0.45 23.77 -0.75
N GLU A 813 0.58 24.31 -0.10
CA GLU A 813 1.97 23.86 -0.23
C GLU A 813 2.29 22.55 0.50
N THR A 814 1.35 21.94 1.21
CA THR A 814 1.62 20.68 1.95
C THR A 814 0.56 19.59 1.78
N TYR A 815 -0.53 19.84 1.06
CA TYR A 815 -1.61 18.86 0.93
C TYR A 815 -1.35 17.84 -0.20
N GLY A 816 -0.76 16.70 0.17
CA GLY A 816 -0.52 15.55 -0.72
C GLY A 816 0.84 15.58 -1.43
N ILE A 817 1.79 16.39 -0.95
CA ILE A 817 3.18 16.37 -1.42
C ILE A 817 3.89 15.17 -0.81
N ASP A 818 4.28 14.23 -1.68
CA ASP A 818 5.19 13.14 -1.35
C ASP A 818 6.62 13.67 -1.57
N TYR A 819 7.23 14.25 -0.53
CA TYR A 819 8.61 14.80 -0.59
C TYR A 819 9.66 13.71 -0.84
N ASP A 820 9.29 12.44 -0.68
CA ASP A 820 10.08 11.25 -1.02
C ASP A 820 9.72 10.67 -2.40
N GLY A 821 8.83 11.34 -3.14
CA GLY A 821 8.40 10.99 -4.47
C GLY A 821 9.57 11.13 -5.46
N PRO A 822 9.97 10.06 -6.17
CA PRO A 822 11.13 10.12 -7.04
C PRO A 822 10.87 11.05 -8.23
N VAL A 823 11.75 12.02 -8.44
CA VAL A 823 11.81 12.82 -9.68
C VAL A 823 12.10 11.86 -10.83
N GLY A 824 11.16 11.77 -11.77
CA GLY A 824 11.16 10.77 -12.84
C GLY A 824 12.16 11.09 -13.94
N HIS A 825 13.29 10.39 -13.96
CA HIS A 825 14.02 10.11 -15.17
C HIS A 825 14.08 8.58 -15.31
N GLU A 826 13.68 8.07 -16.47
CA GLU A 826 13.47 6.66 -16.85
C GLU A 826 12.04 6.12 -16.60
N PHE A 827 11.35 5.88 -17.73
CA PHE A 827 10.03 5.25 -17.86
C PHE A 827 10.24 3.85 -18.47
N ASP A 828 9.62 2.83 -17.88
CA ASP A 828 9.65 1.47 -18.44
C ASP A 828 8.44 1.26 -19.37
N SER A 829 8.66 0.71 -20.57
CA SER A 829 7.58 0.42 -21.53
C SER A 829 7.51 -1.06 -21.87
N VAL A 830 6.28 -1.62 -21.85
CA VAL A 830 5.99 -2.94 -22.40
C VAL A 830 5.44 -2.77 -23.81
N ASP A 831 6.21 -3.20 -24.81
CA ASP A 831 5.82 -3.10 -26.23
C ASP A 831 4.96 -4.29 -26.66
N ILE A 832 3.82 -4.00 -27.31
CA ILE A 832 2.93 -5.00 -27.92
C ILE A 832 3.04 -4.89 -29.45
N PRO A 833 3.40 -5.97 -30.16
CA PRO A 833 3.49 -5.97 -31.62
C PRO A 833 2.13 -5.65 -32.28
N LEU A 834 2.12 -4.69 -33.20
CA LEU A 834 0.94 -4.32 -33.98
C LEU A 834 0.72 -5.26 -35.16
N ASN A 835 -0.54 -5.62 -35.41
CA ASN A 835 -0.94 -6.49 -36.51
C ASN A 835 -1.89 -5.74 -37.45
N ASN A 836 -1.37 -5.22 -38.58
CA ASN A 836 -2.06 -4.23 -39.44
C ASN A 836 -2.51 -4.78 -40.81
N ILE A 837 -2.65 -6.10 -40.97
CA ILE A 837 -3.12 -6.69 -42.25
C ILE A 837 -4.66 -6.80 -42.22
N PRO A 838 -5.39 -6.18 -43.16
CA PRO A 838 -6.86 -6.22 -43.19
C PRO A 838 -7.39 -7.63 -43.51
N LEU A 839 -8.49 -8.01 -42.85
CA LEU A 839 -9.20 -9.26 -43.13
C LEU A 839 -9.95 -9.19 -44.48
N PRO A 840 -10.13 -10.32 -45.19
CA PRO A 840 -10.98 -10.39 -46.37
C PRO A 840 -12.42 -9.92 -46.08
N GLU A 841 -13.08 -9.25 -47.03
CA GLU A 841 -14.44 -8.71 -46.90
C GLU A 841 -15.49 -9.77 -46.54
N GLU A 842 -15.29 -11.02 -46.95
CA GLU A 842 -16.18 -12.14 -46.63
C GLU A 842 -16.13 -12.53 -45.14
N CYS A 843 -14.94 -12.47 -44.52
CA CYS A 843 -14.81 -12.65 -43.07
C CYS A 843 -15.51 -11.52 -42.30
N MET A 844 -15.38 -10.27 -42.79
CA MET A 844 -16.00 -9.11 -42.15
C MET A 844 -17.53 -9.17 -42.20
N ARG A 845 -18.12 -9.57 -43.34
CA ARG A 845 -19.57 -9.78 -43.46
C ARG A 845 -20.10 -10.82 -42.46
N LEU A 846 -19.41 -11.95 -42.32
CA LEU A 846 -19.80 -13.00 -41.37
C LEU A 846 -19.80 -12.51 -39.91
N ILE A 847 -18.87 -11.62 -39.57
CA ILE A 847 -18.78 -11.02 -38.24
C ILE A 847 -19.89 -9.98 -38.01
N GLU A 848 -20.20 -9.16 -39.02
CA GLU A 848 -21.26 -8.14 -38.96
C GLU A 848 -22.67 -8.75 -38.86
N GLU A 849 -22.91 -9.89 -39.50
CA GLU A 849 -24.20 -10.60 -39.45
C GLU A 849 -24.43 -11.29 -38.09
N ASN A 850 -23.38 -11.60 -37.33
CA ASN A 850 -23.49 -12.28 -36.03
C ASN A 850 -23.42 -11.30 -34.85
N THR A 851 -24.60 -10.90 -34.37
CA THR A 851 -24.79 -9.99 -33.24
C THR A 851 -24.89 -10.68 -31.87
N ASP A 852 -24.78 -12.01 -31.84
CA ASP A 852 -24.97 -12.78 -30.61
C ASP A 852 -23.79 -12.57 -29.64
N LYS A 853 -24.14 -12.46 -28.36
CA LYS A 853 -23.22 -12.25 -27.24
C LYS A 853 -23.02 -13.53 -26.41
N ASP A 854 -23.73 -14.61 -26.73
CA ASP A 854 -23.53 -15.91 -26.07
C ASP A 854 -22.09 -16.42 -26.28
N PRO A 855 -21.41 -16.89 -25.22
CA PRO A 855 -20.02 -17.37 -25.31
C PRO A 855 -19.81 -18.50 -26.33
N ASN A 856 -20.76 -19.43 -26.45
CA ASN A 856 -20.63 -20.53 -27.41
C ASN A 856 -20.84 -20.03 -28.83
N SER A 857 -21.77 -19.10 -29.02
CA SER A 857 -21.99 -18.43 -30.31
C SER A 857 -20.74 -17.67 -30.75
N CYS A 858 -20.03 -17.02 -29.81
CA CYS A 858 -18.77 -16.32 -30.08
C CYS A 858 -17.63 -17.28 -30.44
N ILE A 859 -17.51 -18.44 -29.76
CA ILE A 859 -16.54 -19.49 -30.12
C ILE A 859 -16.84 -20.03 -31.51
N ASN A 860 -18.10 -20.32 -31.82
CA ASN A 860 -18.52 -20.82 -33.12
C ASN A 860 -18.23 -19.80 -34.23
N LEU A 861 -18.49 -18.51 -33.98
CA LEU A 861 -18.14 -17.43 -34.89
C LEU A 861 -16.63 -17.37 -35.13
N PHE A 862 -15.82 -17.47 -34.07
CA PHE A 862 -14.36 -17.51 -34.17
C PHE A 862 -13.89 -18.69 -35.03
N VAL A 863 -14.39 -19.90 -34.78
CA VAL A 863 -14.05 -21.10 -35.56
C VAL A 863 -14.46 -20.95 -37.02
N ASN A 864 -15.65 -20.42 -37.30
CA ASN A 864 -16.14 -20.25 -38.65
C ASN A 864 -15.29 -19.24 -39.44
N VAL A 865 -14.89 -18.12 -38.82
CA VAL A 865 -14.01 -17.13 -39.46
C VAL A 865 -12.62 -17.71 -39.72
N ILE A 866 -12.05 -18.47 -38.79
CA ILE A 866 -10.75 -19.13 -38.98
C ILE A 866 -10.81 -20.17 -40.10
N ASN A 867 -11.86 -21.00 -40.14
CA ASN A 867 -12.04 -21.97 -41.22
C ASN A 867 -12.19 -21.27 -42.58
N LEU A 868 -12.88 -20.14 -42.64
CA LEU A 868 -13.02 -19.36 -43.87
C LEU A 868 -11.66 -18.79 -44.32
N LEU A 869 -10.84 -18.30 -43.39
CA LEU A 869 -9.48 -17.81 -43.66
C LEU A 869 -8.52 -18.90 -44.12
N ILE A 870 -8.68 -20.13 -43.66
CA ILE A 870 -7.86 -21.28 -44.11
C ILE A 870 -8.25 -21.69 -45.55
N ASN A 871 -9.50 -21.45 -45.94
CA ASN A 871 -10.05 -21.85 -47.25
C ASN A 871 -9.88 -20.79 -48.35
N LEU A 872 -9.59 -19.53 -47.97
CA LEU A 872 -9.26 -18.41 -48.86
C LEU A 872 -7.74 -18.32 -49.04
#